data_AF-A0A3E2TS70-F1
#
_entry.id   AF-A0A3E2TS70-F1
#
_cell.length_a   1.000
_cell.length_b   1.000
_cell.length_c   1.000
_cell.angle_alpha   90.00
_cell.angle_beta   90.00
_cell.angle_gamma   90.00
#
_symmetry.space_group_name_H-M   'P 1'
#
loop_
_entity.id
_entity.type
_entity.pdbx_description
1 polymer ?
#
loop_
_entity_poly.entity_id
_entity_poly.type
_entity_poly.pdbx_seq_one_letter_code
_entity_poly.pdbx_strand_id
1 'polypeptide(L)'
;MKIVKRFLFIISALLVLMLAGCSGKLSHIDINTTLTVDTTFNGSREMTADIPAAAYKYAFGGSLTALEDMINQYTPGDMYCTATENEDGGVRIQMIIDFASRNEYQKKIETICNGNTTDSAITPVINFDYSHSILKNGYTIEENFTSMDLFYWLADAISKEYPAMEGKNIQDIFQLGKTEVVFNGETMEMQDYIKISTIKSNAFDNVSVAAQLSDDQSVDARITYVVSNKVVAALGTRLKTLMDGLVPDNASMTYQDGDSSRTYTISFESATLQNYITNVNKALHTNNTVFEVSTEGDTESLSAKKSIKQYYDGSYFLDFTAEGTTMSYILDVSPEYTVESCSSTYGYLKDESSTYSSDTCEITMTVASADEVTAVLGFAVDIDEVDITTDIHSDTNIQRTFEFHLSSDAVNLIGSSIEDRLNTAAEQWPDQMTVNTENVLSNTNYSIVLLAESADELTKMTRAVLGESDISDDNKSNSGELTNSLFTGGTEKHKNPWNIHCTYEDTLNLSGFLKGSQIKNGIHYKLSYSKGFKAAFTENNTFEDAAADGPTLTCSTFNKVLSVKSTAEKNNLEGILIFALWIASLICIVVILLLNIEHIINLVSNKKIDISGSELFKGKHLRRLTALIVAIVCFVLMTIRLIFRIY
;
A
#
# COMPACT_ATOMS: atom_id res chain seq x y z
N MET A 1 106.71 -31.50 10.87
CA MET A 1 105.47 -32.07 11.46
C MET A 1 104.52 -31.04 12.11
N LYS A 2 104.98 -29.88 12.62
CA LYS A 2 104.10 -28.83 13.21
C LYS A 2 103.42 -27.90 12.18
N ILE A 3 104.01 -27.69 11.00
CA ILE A 3 103.43 -26.85 9.93
C ILE A 3 102.30 -27.58 9.19
N VAL A 4 102.42 -28.89 9.02
CA VAL A 4 101.39 -29.73 8.35
C VAL A 4 100.12 -29.87 9.20
N LYS A 5 100.22 -29.92 10.54
CA LYS A 5 99.05 -29.94 11.43
C LYS A 5 98.30 -28.61 11.51
N ARG A 6 98.98 -27.46 11.36
CA ARG A 6 98.32 -26.14 11.28
C ARG A 6 97.64 -25.92 9.92
N PHE A 7 98.22 -26.43 8.83
CA PHE A 7 97.57 -26.40 7.52
C PHE A 7 96.35 -27.34 7.45
N LEU A 8 96.39 -28.52 8.07
CA LEU A 8 95.24 -29.43 8.10
C LEU A 8 94.07 -28.89 8.94
N PHE A 9 94.35 -28.14 10.02
CA PHE A 9 93.29 -27.54 10.86
C PHE A 9 92.64 -26.32 10.19
N ILE A 10 93.43 -25.51 9.45
CA ILE A 10 92.92 -24.38 8.68
C ILE A 10 92.15 -24.85 7.45
N ILE A 11 92.61 -25.90 6.76
CA ILE A 11 91.89 -26.50 5.62
C ILE A 11 90.64 -27.26 6.10
N SER A 12 90.65 -27.91 7.26
CA SER A 12 89.46 -28.55 7.85
C SER A 12 88.43 -27.52 8.34
N ALA A 13 88.87 -26.39 8.89
CA ALA A 13 87.97 -25.29 9.25
C ALA A 13 87.42 -24.55 8.01
N LEU A 14 88.22 -24.40 6.95
CA LEU A 14 87.75 -23.89 5.65
C LEU A 14 86.82 -24.88 4.94
N LEU A 15 87.04 -26.20 5.06
CA LEU A 15 86.14 -27.22 4.50
C LEU A 15 84.79 -27.25 5.22
N VAL A 16 84.74 -27.03 6.53
CA VAL A 16 83.48 -26.91 7.29
C VAL A 16 82.74 -25.60 6.92
N LEU A 17 83.48 -24.52 6.62
CA LEU A 17 82.90 -23.27 6.08
C LEU A 17 82.47 -23.39 4.61
N MET A 18 83.11 -24.25 3.80
CA MET A 18 82.69 -24.53 2.41
C MET A 18 81.58 -25.60 2.31
N LEU A 19 81.46 -26.50 3.27
CA LEU A 19 80.30 -27.41 3.42
C LEU A 19 79.08 -26.69 4.00
N ALA A 20 79.26 -25.63 4.79
CA ALA A 20 78.21 -24.66 5.10
C ALA A 20 77.88 -23.72 3.90
N GLY A 21 78.75 -23.72 2.88
CA GLY A 21 78.62 -22.92 1.65
C GLY A 21 77.93 -23.64 0.48
N CYS A 22 77.47 -24.87 0.66
CA CYS A 22 76.76 -25.66 -0.36
C CYS A 22 75.29 -25.89 0.00
N SER A 23 74.52 -24.80 0.19
CA SER A 23 73.08 -24.65 -0.08
C SER A 23 72.53 -23.44 0.70
N GLY A 24 72.98 -22.23 0.33
CA GLY A 24 72.53 -20.97 0.93
C GLY A 24 71.12 -20.55 0.49
N LYS A 25 70.14 -21.45 0.58
CA LYS A 25 68.73 -21.06 0.74
C LYS A 25 68.48 -21.10 2.25
N LEU A 26 67.95 -20.02 2.83
CA LEU A 26 67.31 -20.12 4.13
C LEU A 26 66.32 -21.31 4.01
N SER A 27 66.41 -22.32 4.88
CA SER A 27 65.30 -23.26 5.00
C SER A 27 64.05 -22.43 5.27
N HIS A 28 62.98 -22.68 4.54
CA HIS A 28 61.72 -21.98 4.76
C HIS A 28 61.27 -22.19 6.21
N ILE A 29 60.74 -21.13 6.81
CA ILE A 29 60.10 -21.11 8.13
C ILE A 29 58.64 -21.45 7.91
N ASP A 30 58.22 -22.59 8.45
CA ASP A 30 56.84 -23.06 8.36
C ASP A 30 55.92 -22.22 9.25
N ILE A 31 54.87 -21.66 8.66
CA ILE A 31 53.76 -21.02 9.39
C ILE A 31 52.73 -22.10 9.70
N ASN A 32 52.72 -22.61 10.92
CA ASN A 32 51.70 -23.54 11.38
C ASN A 32 50.47 -22.77 11.88
N THR A 33 49.28 -23.18 11.47
CA THR A 33 48.03 -22.47 11.74
C THR A 33 47.00 -23.41 12.34
N THR A 34 46.30 -22.96 13.37
CA THR A 34 45.11 -23.62 13.91
C THR A 34 43.97 -22.59 13.99
N LEU A 35 42.91 -22.80 13.22
CA LEU A 35 41.65 -22.07 13.35
C LEU A 35 40.68 -22.90 14.19
N THR A 36 40.38 -22.45 15.40
CA THR A 36 39.40 -23.11 16.28
C THR A 36 38.10 -22.33 16.24
N VAL A 37 37.00 -22.97 15.86
CA VAL A 37 35.67 -22.34 15.77
C VAL A 37 34.56 -23.28 16.23
N ASP A 38 33.51 -22.70 16.81
CA ASP A 38 32.28 -23.40 17.17
C ASP A 38 31.16 -23.25 16.11
N THR A 39 29.97 -23.76 16.41
CA THR A 39 28.80 -23.71 15.52
C THR A 39 28.27 -22.30 15.24
N THR A 40 28.70 -21.30 16.01
CA THR A 40 28.35 -19.88 15.84
C THR A 40 29.49 -19.07 15.23
N PHE A 41 30.58 -19.75 14.85
CA PHE A 41 31.82 -19.13 14.38
C PHE A 41 32.48 -18.21 15.42
N ASN A 42 32.28 -18.50 16.70
CA ASN A 42 33.08 -17.93 17.77
C ASN A 42 34.33 -18.78 17.95
N GLY A 43 35.48 -18.15 18.17
CA GLY A 43 36.74 -18.87 18.13
C GLY A 43 38.01 -18.04 18.16
N SER A 44 39.10 -18.67 17.76
CA SER A 44 40.41 -18.06 17.65
C SER A 44 41.22 -18.67 16.50
N ARG A 45 42.08 -17.84 15.89
CA ARG A 45 43.12 -18.30 14.97
C ARG A 45 44.46 -18.14 15.65
N GLU A 46 45.16 -19.25 15.83
CA GLU A 46 46.54 -19.26 16.29
C GLU A 46 47.46 -19.57 15.12
N MET A 47 48.55 -18.83 15.00
CA MET A 47 49.59 -19.06 14.00
C MET A 47 50.96 -19.01 14.66
N THR A 48 51.85 -19.94 14.30
CA THR A 48 53.19 -20.04 14.88
C THR A 48 54.24 -20.19 13.79
N ALA A 49 55.40 -19.57 14.02
CA ALA A 49 56.56 -19.68 13.15
C ALA A 49 57.81 -19.96 14.01
N ASP A 50 58.42 -21.13 13.83
CA ASP A 50 59.63 -21.54 14.53
C ASP A 50 60.87 -21.17 13.72
N ILE A 51 61.66 -20.24 14.25
CA ILE A 51 62.87 -19.73 13.62
C ILE A 51 64.08 -20.47 14.22
N PRO A 52 64.84 -21.26 13.43
CA PRO A 52 66.00 -21.98 13.94
C PRO A 52 67.09 -21.05 14.46
N ALA A 53 67.85 -21.46 15.48
CA ALA A 53 68.91 -20.66 16.13
C ALA A 53 69.89 -19.98 15.14
N ALA A 54 70.28 -20.70 14.08
CA ALA A 54 71.19 -20.18 13.05
C ALA A 54 70.54 -19.05 12.23
N ALA A 55 69.27 -19.22 11.83
CA ALA A 55 68.50 -18.20 11.13
C ALA A 55 68.20 -17.02 12.06
N TYR A 56 67.82 -17.30 13.31
CA TYR A 56 67.54 -16.28 14.32
C TYR A 56 68.74 -15.35 14.54
N LYS A 57 69.93 -15.92 14.73
CA LYS A 57 71.17 -15.15 14.88
C LYS A 57 71.57 -14.37 13.62
N TYR A 58 71.41 -14.97 12.44
CA TYR A 58 71.81 -14.37 11.17
C TYR A 58 70.86 -13.26 10.72
N ALA A 59 69.54 -13.49 10.83
CA ALA A 59 68.48 -12.63 10.33
C ALA A 59 68.07 -11.54 11.33
N PHE A 60 68.06 -11.85 12.62
CA PHE A 60 67.50 -11.00 13.68
C PHE A 60 68.54 -10.58 14.73
N GLY A 61 69.83 -10.84 14.47
CA GLY A 61 70.93 -10.50 15.37
C GLY A 61 71.00 -11.32 16.67
N GLY A 62 70.06 -12.26 16.89
CA GLY A 62 70.01 -13.12 18.06
C GLY A 62 69.65 -12.41 19.38
N SER A 63 68.94 -11.28 19.31
CA SER A 63 68.48 -10.52 20.48
C SER A 63 66.97 -10.65 20.64
N LEU A 64 66.51 -11.29 21.73
CA LEU A 64 65.08 -11.49 21.98
C LEU A 64 64.38 -10.16 22.22
N THR A 65 64.98 -9.31 23.06
CA THR A 65 64.45 -7.99 23.37
C THR A 65 64.27 -7.12 22.12
N ALA A 66 65.21 -7.16 21.17
CA ALA A 66 65.07 -6.38 19.93
C ALA A 66 63.92 -6.89 19.05
N LEU A 67 63.69 -8.21 19.02
CA LEU A 67 62.56 -8.81 18.30
C LEU A 67 61.23 -8.49 18.99
N GLU A 68 61.18 -8.55 20.31
CA GLU A 68 60.01 -8.17 21.11
C GLU A 68 59.65 -6.69 20.92
N ASP A 69 60.64 -5.79 20.91
CA ASP A 69 60.43 -4.36 20.66
C ASP A 69 59.83 -4.09 19.27
N MET A 70 60.35 -4.77 18.22
CA MET A 70 59.78 -4.69 16.87
C MET A 70 58.34 -5.23 16.84
N ILE A 71 58.08 -6.39 17.45
CA ILE A 71 56.73 -6.97 17.52
C ILE A 71 55.78 -5.98 18.19
N ASN A 72 56.16 -5.40 19.34
CA ASN A 72 55.34 -4.42 20.06
C ASN A 72 55.06 -3.15 19.25
N GLN A 73 55.98 -2.74 18.38
CA GLN A 73 55.85 -1.54 17.57
C GLN A 73 54.96 -1.75 16.32
N TYR A 74 55.03 -2.92 15.68
CA TYR A 74 54.44 -3.14 14.35
C TYR A 74 53.26 -4.12 14.30
N THR A 75 52.95 -4.84 15.38
CA THR A 75 51.82 -5.78 15.40
C THR A 75 50.49 -5.03 15.11
N PRO A 76 49.66 -5.53 14.17
CA PRO A 76 48.33 -4.98 13.93
C PRO A 76 47.46 -5.03 15.20
N GLY A 77 46.69 -3.97 15.48
CA GLY A 77 45.89 -3.87 16.72
C GLY A 77 44.81 -4.95 16.90
N ASP A 78 44.44 -5.64 15.82
CA ASP A 78 43.46 -6.74 15.81
C ASP A 78 44.10 -8.13 16.00
N MET A 79 45.38 -8.18 16.39
CA MET A 79 46.17 -9.39 16.60
C MET A 79 47.03 -9.27 17.87
N TYR A 80 47.23 -10.37 18.57
CA TYR A 80 48.26 -10.50 19.60
C TYR A 80 49.46 -11.23 19.01
N CYS A 81 50.68 -10.73 19.20
CA CYS A 81 51.89 -11.38 18.74
C CYS A 81 52.94 -11.41 19.86
N THR A 82 53.63 -12.53 20.04
CA THR A 82 54.69 -12.72 21.02
C THR A 82 55.87 -13.50 20.42
N ALA A 83 57.06 -13.31 20.97
CA ALA A 83 58.25 -14.10 20.65
C ALA A 83 58.78 -14.79 21.90
N THR A 84 59.19 -16.04 21.79
CA THR A 84 59.73 -16.83 22.91
C THR A 84 60.95 -17.62 22.46
N GLU A 85 62.03 -17.58 23.24
CA GLU A 85 63.25 -18.33 22.92
C GLU A 85 63.05 -19.83 23.20
N ASN A 86 63.47 -20.66 22.26
CA ASN A 86 63.38 -22.12 22.34
C ASN A 86 64.59 -22.70 23.07
N GLU A 87 64.49 -23.92 23.60
CA GLU A 87 65.59 -24.59 24.33
C GLU A 87 66.86 -24.79 23.48
N ASP A 88 66.73 -24.81 22.15
CA ASP A 88 67.81 -24.96 21.18
C ASP A 88 68.47 -23.62 20.77
N GLY A 89 68.03 -22.50 21.36
CA GLY A 89 68.48 -21.14 21.04
C GLY A 89 67.83 -20.55 19.77
N GLY A 90 66.79 -21.20 19.23
CA GLY A 90 65.88 -20.61 18.25
C GLY A 90 64.84 -19.69 18.89
N VAL A 91 63.90 -19.18 18.09
CA VAL A 91 62.78 -18.37 18.59
C VAL A 91 61.47 -18.80 17.95
N ARG A 92 60.41 -18.91 18.74
CA ARG A 92 59.03 -19.11 18.28
C ARG A 92 58.29 -17.79 18.29
N ILE A 93 57.73 -17.41 17.15
CA ILE A 93 56.78 -16.32 17.04
C ILE A 93 55.37 -16.92 17.08
N GLN A 94 54.51 -16.42 17.96
CA GLN A 94 53.12 -16.84 18.10
C GLN A 94 52.20 -15.65 17.87
N MET A 95 51.23 -15.80 16.98
CA MET A 95 50.19 -14.83 16.66
C MET A 95 48.82 -15.41 16.99
N ILE A 96 47.96 -14.62 17.64
CA ILE A 96 46.61 -15.02 18.02
C ILE A 96 45.61 -13.94 17.58
N ILE A 97 44.53 -14.37 16.94
CA ILE A 97 43.38 -13.55 16.58
C ILE A 97 42.14 -14.18 17.21
N ASP A 98 41.67 -13.64 18.32
CA ASP A 98 40.41 -14.05 18.95
C ASP A 98 39.22 -13.31 18.34
N PHE A 99 38.05 -13.93 18.25
CA PHE A 99 36.84 -13.31 17.69
C PHE A 99 35.57 -13.98 18.21
N ALA A 100 34.51 -13.19 18.44
CA ALA A 100 33.24 -13.69 18.95
C ALA A 100 32.24 -14.07 17.84
N SER A 101 32.54 -13.75 16.58
CA SER A 101 31.65 -14.04 15.45
C SER A 101 32.38 -13.96 14.10
N ARG A 102 31.77 -14.53 13.05
CA ARG A 102 32.23 -14.39 11.64
C ARG A 102 32.40 -12.94 11.22
N ASN A 103 31.45 -12.06 11.56
CA ASN A 103 31.50 -10.65 11.17
C ASN A 103 32.65 -9.90 11.85
N GLU A 104 32.95 -10.23 13.11
CA GLU A 104 34.10 -9.67 13.81
C GLU A 104 35.40 -10.17 13.20
N TYR A 105 35.51 -11.48 12.96
CA TYR A 105 36.68 -12.08 12.33
C TYR A 105 36.95 -11.48 10.95
N GLN A 106 35.92 -11.34 10.10
CA GLN A 106 36.02 -10.69 8.79
C GLN A 106 36.64 -9.29 8.91
N LYS A 107 36.14 -8.45 9.82
CA LYS A 107 36.69 -7.10 10.03
C LYS A 107 38.15 -7.12 10.48
N LYS A 108 38.50 -8.00 11.41
CA LYS A 108 39.89 -8.12 11.91
C LYS A 108 40.85 -8.52 10.78
N ILE A 109 40.45 -9.51 9.97
CA ILE A 109 41.23 -9.96 8.82
C ILE A 109 41.36 -8.86 7.77
N GLU A 110 40.27 -8.13 7.45
CA GLU A 110 40.32 -6.96 6.57
C GLU A 110 41.32 -5.90 7.07
N THR A 111 41.31 -5.56 8.36
CA THR A 111 42.28 -4.61 8.93
C THR A 111 43.72 -5.10 8.76
N ILE A 112 43.99 -6.36 9.10
CA ILE A 112 45.33 -6.96 9.03
C ILE A 112 45.84 -6.96 7.58
N CYS A 113 45.00 -7.39 6.63
CA CYS A 113 45.36 -7.45 5.22
C CYS A 113 45.49 -6.06 4.55
N ASN A 114 44.69 -5.07 4.94
CA ASN A 114 44.75 -3.70 4.42
C ASN A 114 46.06 -2.97 4.78
N GLY A 115 46.82 -3.46 5.77
CA GLY A 115 48.16 -2.95 6.07
C GLY A 115 49.23 -3.32 5.04
N ASN A 116 48.92 -4.19 4.07
CA ASN A 116 49.85 -4.67 3.04
C ASN A 116 49.96 -3.68 1.87
N THR A 117 51.16 -3.15 1.61
CA THR A 117 51.41 -2.11 0.58
C THR A 117 51.89 -2.67 -0.78
N THR A 118 51.67 -3.95 -1.07
CA THR A 118 52.09 -4.59 -2.33
C THR A 118 51.00 -4.55 -3.41
N ASP A 119 51.37 -4.70 -4.69
CA ASP A 119 50.47 -4.74 -5.88
C ASP A 119 49.46 -5.92 -5.89
N SER A 120 49.38 -6.70 -4.80
CA SER A 120 48.52 -7.88 -4.66
C SER A 120 47.66 -7.78 -3.39
N ALA A 121 47.01 -6.63 -3.19
CA ALA A 121 46.02 -6.48 -2.12
C ALA A 121 44.90 -7.50 -2.30
N ILE A 122 44.81 -8.46 -1.38
CA ILE A 122 43.72 -9.43 -1.32
C ILE A 122 42.55 -8.78 -0.58
N THR A 123 41.34 -8.91 -1.12
CA THR A 123 40.11 -8.63 -0.38
C THR A 123 39.69 -9.92 0.31
N PRO A 124 39.93 -10.08 1.63
CA PRO A 124 39.62 -11.32 2.31
C PRO A 124 38.11 -11.55 2.33
N VAL A 125 37.70 -12.79 2.13
CA VAL A 125 36.31 -13.24 2.17
C VAL A 125 36.24 -14.51 2.99
N ILE A 126 35.40 -14.51 4.02
CA ILE A 126 35.10 -15.67 4.87
C ILE A 126 33.66 -16.10 4.65
N ASN A 127 33.50 -17.35 4.19
CA ASN A 127 32.22 -18.03 4.08
C ASN A 127 32.07 -19.05 5.21
N PHE A 128 30.95 -18.96 5.93
CA PHE A 128 30.58 -19.91 6.96
C PHE A 128 29.11 -20.27 6.86
N ASP A 129 28.84 -21.57 6.84
CA ASP A 129 27.49 -22.14 6.98
C ASP A 129 27.56 -23.38 7.88
N TYR A 130 26.59 -23.57 8.75
CA TYR A 130 26.49 -24.75 9.61
C TYR A 130 25.04 -25.15 9.78
N SER A 131 24.78 -26.45 9.62
CA SER A 131 23.48 -27.04 9.87
C SER A 131 23.61 -28.40 10.54
N HIS A 132 22.73 -28.67 11.50
CA HIS A 132 22.59 -29.98 12.13
C HIS A 132 21.13 -30.38 12.22
N SER A 133 20.51 -30.55 11.05
CA SER A 133 19.14 -31.00 10.90
C SER A 133 19.07 -32.33 10.14
N ILE A 134 17.88 -32.89 10.08
CA ILE A 134 17.60 -34.06 9.24
C ILE A 134 17.75 -33.75 7.74
N LEU A 135 17.48 -32.51 7.33
CA LEU A 135 17.48 -32.07 5.94
C LEU A 135 18.85 -31.55 5.51
N LYS A 136 19.58 -30.86 6.39
CA LYS A 136 20.92 -30.36 6.12
C LYS A 136 21.81 -30.71 7.29
N ASN A 137 22.94 -31.34 7.01
CA ASN A 137 23.89 -31.69 8.06
C ASN A 137 25.32 -31.49 7.58
N GLY A 138 26.09 -30.74 8.35
CA GLY A 138 27.49 -30.41 8.07
C GLY A 138 27.74 -28.91 8.18
N TYR A 139 28.89 -28.49 7.68
CA TYR A 139 29.29 -27.09 7.65
C TYR A 139 30.17 -26.80 6.44
N THR A 140 30.24 -25.52 6.10
CA THR A 140 31.20 -24.95 5.18
C THR A 140 32.02 -23.91 5.93
N ILE A 141 33.34 -23.99 5.83
CA ILE A 141 34.29 -22.96 6.26
C ILE A 141 35.23 -22.75 5.08
N GLU A 142 35.16 -21.58 4.45
CA GLU A 142 36.00 -21.24 3.31
C GLU A 142 36.55 -19.83 3.46
N GLU A 143 37.86 -19.71 3.24
CA GLU A 143 38.60 -18.45 3.19
C GLU A 143 39.25 -18.34 1.81
N ASN A 144 39.32 -17.13 1.24
CA ASN A 144 40.04 -16.90 -0.03
C ASN A 144 41.49 -16.42 0.17
N PHE A 145 42.02 -16.56 1.38
CA PHE A 145 43.37 -16.14 1.78
C PHE A 145 44.03 -17.23 2.64
N THR A 146 45.32 -17.07 2.90
CA THR A 146 46.16 -18.01 3.67
C THR A 146 46.75 -17.32 4.89
N SER A 147 47.32 -18.08 5.82
CA SER A 147 48.05 -17.49 6.95
C SER A 147 49.29 -16.70 6.52
N MET A 148 49.82 -16.96 5.32
CA MET A 148 50.91 -16.16 4.76
C MET A 148 50.46 -14.71 4.56
N ASP A 149 49.21 -14.50 4.10
CA ASP A 149 48.60 -13.18 3.92
C ASP A 149 48.50 -12.39 5.23
N LEU A 150 48.33 -13.10 6.36
CA LEU A 150 48.29 -12.53 7.70
C LEU A 150 49.69 -12.29 8.30
N PHE A 151 50.74 -12.92 7.76
CA PHE A 151 52.13 -12.78 8.21
C PHE A 151 52.88 -11.65 7.49
N TYR A 152 52.31 -11.05 6.43
CA TYR A 152 53.01 -10.04 5.62
C TYR A 152 53.55 -8.87 6.44
N TRP A 153 52.81 -8.39 7.44
CA TRP A 153 53.23 -7.27 8.29
C TRP A 153 54.56 -7.57 8.99
N LEU A 154 54.78 -8.82 9.40
CA LEU A 154 55.99 -9.24 10.10
C LEU A 154 57.19 -9.18 9.16
N ALA A 155 57.05 -9.68 7.93
CA ALA A 155 58.11 -9.61 6.94
C ALA A 155 58.44 -8.17 6.51
N ASP A 156 57.45 -7.26 6.47
CA ASP A 156 57.67 -5.82 6.26
C ASP A 156 58.40 -5.18 7.46
N ALA A 157 57.98 -5.47 8.69
CA ALA A 157 58.64 -4.98 9.91
C ALA A 157 60.11 -5.43 9.98
N ILE A 158 60.39 -6.70 9.63
CA ILE A 158 61.75 -7.24 9.59
C ILE A 158 62.61 -6.50 8.56
N SER A 159 62.04 -6.19 7.38
CA SER A 159 62.75 -5.46 6.32
C SER A 159 63.15 -4.06 6.74
N LYS A 160 62.36 -3.42 7.62
CA LYS A 160 62.61 -2.07 8.14
C LYS A 160 63.64 -2.06 9.28
N GLU A 161 63.54 -2.99 10.22
CA GLU A 161 64.35 -2.98 11.44
C GLU A 161 65.68 -3.73 11.34
N TYR A 162 65.83 -4.65 10.38
CA TYR A 162 67.04 -5.47 10.23
C TYR A 162 67.76 -5.22 8.90
N PRO A 163 68.78 -4.33 8.86
CA PRO A 163 69.51 -3.98 7.64
C PRO A 163 70.16 -5.16 6.90
N ALA A 164 70.46 -6.26 7.62
CA ALA A 164 70.98 -7.50 7.01
C ALA A 164 69.97 -8.18 6.06
N MET A 165 68.71 -7.74 6.09
CA MET A 165 67.60 -8.22 5.28
C MET A 165 67.08 -7.18 4.28
N GLU A 166 67.69 -6.00 4.23
CA GLU A 166 67.36 -4.95 3.26
C GLU A 166 67.56 -5.46 1.81
N GLY A 167 66.54 -5.28 0.96
CA GLY A 167 66.56 -5.69 -0.45
C GLY A 167 66.42 -7.21 -0.71
N LYS A 168 66.23 -8.02 0.34
CA LYS A 168 65.86 -9.43 0.20
C LYS A 168 64.35 -9.57 0.15
N ASN A 169 63.86 -10.54 -0.61
CA ASN A 169 62.45 -10.91 -0.53
C ASN A 169 62.22 -11.74 0.74
N ILE A 170 61.97 -11.05 1.86
CA ILE A 170 61.74 -11.70 3.16
C ILE A 170 60.52 -12.62 3.10
N GLN A 171 59.55 -12.37 2.21
CA GLN A 171 58.40 -13.27 2.05
C GLN A 171 58.80 -14.69 1.62
N ASP A 172 59.87 -14.82 0.83
CA ASP A 172 60.36 -16.13 0.38
C ASP A 172 60.95 -16.98 1.52
N ILE A 173 61.16 -16.41 2.71
CA ILE A 173 61.65 -17.15 3.88
C ILE A 173 60.54 -17.87 4.61
N PHE A 174 59.29 -17.42 4.50
CA PHE A 174 58.15 -18.08 5.09
C PHE A 174 57.52 -19.02 4.09
N GLN A 175 56.90 -20.09 4.55
CA GLN A 175 56.02 -20.92 3.74
C GLN A 175 54.86 -21.43 4.60
N LEU A 176 53.79 -21.87 3.95
CA LEU A 176 52.70 -22.52 4.67
C LEU A 176 53.19 -23.84 5.27
N GLY A 177 53.10 -23.92 6.59
CA GLY A 177 53.29 -25.15 7.34
C GLY A 177 52.00 -25.93 7.45
N LYS A 178 51.82 -26.61 8.58
CA LYS A 178 50.61 -27.35 8.90
C LYS A 178 49.45 -26.37 9.14
N THR A 179 48.37 -26.49 8.37
CA THR A 179 47.13 -25.72 8.58
C THR A 179 46.03 -26.64 9.05
N GLU A 180 45.42 -26.34 10.19
CA GLU A 180 44.33 -27.11 10.77
C GLU A 180 43.13 -26.23 11.09
N VAL A 181 41.95 -26.81 10.94
CA VAL A 181 40.70 -26.27 11.48
C VAL A 181 40.17 -27.21 12.54
N VAL A 182 39.92 -26.68 13.73
CA VAL A 182 39.26 -27.38 14.83
C VAL A 182 37.82 -26.87 14.88
N PHE A 183 36.91 -27.58 14.22
CA PHE A 183 35.48 -27.26 14.27
C PHE A 183 34.82 -28.09 15.35
N ASN A 184 34.33 -27.42 16.40
CA ASN A 184 33.60 -28.08 17.50
C ASN A 184 34.35 -29.27 18.14
N GLY A 185 35.69 -29.20 18.18
CA GLY A 185 36.57 -30.23 18.72
C GLY A 185 37.04 -31.30 17.72
N GLU A 186 36.55 -31.29 16.48
CA GLU A 186 37.04 -32.14 15.40
C GLU A 186 38.11 -31.41 14.58
N THR A 187 39.29 -32.02 14.45
CA THR A 187 40.43 -31.45 13.72
C THR A 187 40.48 -31.95 12.28
N MET A 188 40.65 -31.02 11.34
CA MET A 188 40.89 -31.31 9.94
C MET A 188 42.15 -30.61 9.46
N GLU A 189 43.05 -31.37 8.84
CA GLU A 189 44.27 -30.84 8.22
C GLU A 189 44.00 -30.40 6.78
N MET A 190 44.50 -29.22 6.43
CA MET A 190 44.46 -28.63 5.08
C MET A 190 45.88 -28.57 4.51
N GLN A 191 46.00 -28.71 3.19
CA GLN A 191 47.29 -28.58 2.49
C GLN A 191 47.56 -27.16 1.95
N ASP A 192 46.56 -26.27 1.97
CA ASP A 192 46.60 -24.92 1.40
C ASP A 192 45.62 -24.01 2.19
N TYR A 193 45.01 -23.01 1.56
CA TYR A 193 43.94 -22.19 2.14
C TYR A 193 42.79 -23.01 2.73
N ILE A 194 42.13 -22.45 3.74
CA ILE A 194 41.05 -23.14 4.44
C ILE A 194 39.85 -23.25 3.51
N LYS A 195 39.53 -24.47 3.10
CA LYS A 195 38.35 -24.81 2.31
C LYS A 195 37.78 -26.15 2.73
N ILE A 196 36.71 -26.09 3.51
CA ILE A 196 36.03 -27.25 4.06
C ILE A 196 34.57 -27.11 3.70
N SER A 197 34.00 -28.14 3.08
CA SER A 197 32.55 -28.26 2.96
C SER A 197 32.15 -29.71 3.17
N THR A 198 31.37 -29.94 4.21
CA THR A 198 30.84 -31.26 4.60
C THR A 198 29.31 -31.31 4.48
N ILE A 199 28.68 -30.24 4.02
CA ILE A 199 27.22 -30.10 3.95
C ILE A 199 26.64 -31.19 3.06
N LYS A 200 25.81 -32.04 3.66
CA LYS A 200 24.91 -32.94 2.96
C LYS A 200 23.50 -32.35 3.02
N SER A 201 22.99 -31.99 1.85
CA SER A 201 21.68 -31.38 1.68
C SER A 201 20.70 -32.41 1.11
N ASN A 202 19.65 -32.69 1.87
CA ASN A 202 18.40 -33.34 1.46
C ASN A 202 17.27 -32.29 1.54
N ALA A 203 17.55 -31.08 1.06
CA ALA A 203 16.58 -30.01 1.01
C ALA A 203 15.37 -30.39 0.14
N PHE A 204 14.26 -29.72 0.41
CA PHE A 204 13.05 -29.83 -0.38
C PHE A 204 13.18 -29.00 -1.66
N ASP A 205 12.41 -29.36 -2.68
CA ASP A 205 12.46 -28.69 -3.98
C ASP A 205 11.75 -27.33 -3.91
N ASN A 206 10.67 -27.25 -3.14
CA ASN A 206 9.90 -26.02 -2.93
C ASN A 206 9.12 -26.08 -1.61
N VAL A 207 8.93 -24.90 -1.01
CA VAL A 207 7.95 -24.68 0.06
C VAL A 207 7.06 -23.52 -0.37
N SER A 208 5.76 -23.67 -0.21
CA SER A 208 4.80 -22.58 -0.40
C SER A 208 3.89 -22.41 0.81
N VAL A 209 3.54 -21.15 1.08
CA VAL A 209 2.57 -20.78 2.12
C VAL A 209 1.44 -20.04 1.41
N ALA A 210 0.27 -20.64 1.38
CA ALA A 210 -0.96 -20.02 0.91
C ALA A 210 -1.81 -19.57 2.09
N ALA A 211 -2.27 -18.34 2.06
CA ALA A 211 -3.13 -17.74 3.07
C ALA A 211 -4.35 -17.10 2.40
N GLN A 212 -5.54 -17.51 2.81
CA GLN A 212 -6.80 -16.90 2.42
C GLN A 212 -7.29 -16.03 3.57
N LEU A 213 -7.28 -14.71 3.37
CA LEU A 213 -7.66 -13.74 4.39
C LEU A 213 -9.15 -13.37 4.23
N SER A 214 -9.91 -13.58 5.30
CA SER A 214 -11.31 -13.17 5.39
C SER A 214 -11.46 -11.75 5.97
N ASP A 215 -12.63 -11.13 5.79
CA ASP A 215 -12.90 -9.77 6.28
C ASP A 215 -12.91 -9.66 7.81
N ASP A 216 -13.24 -10.75 8.52
CA ASP A 216 -13.17 -10.84 9.98
C ASP A 216 -11.76 -11.12 10.51
N GLN A 217 -10.76 -11.11 9.62
CA GLN A 217 -9.34 -11.43 9.86
C GLN A 217 -9.07 -12.89 10.23
N SER A 218 -10.03 -13.81 10.02
CA SER A 218 -9.72 -15.22 10.00
C SER A 218 -8.83 -15.55 8.80
N VAL A 219 -7.99 -16.58 8.94
CA VAL A 219 -7.09 -17.04 7.88
C VAL A 219 -7.19 -18.54 7.70
N ASP A 220 -7.56 -18.94 6.49
CA ASP A 220 -7.47 -20.33 6.04
C ASP A 220 -6.14 -20.52 5.32
N ALA A 221 -5.34 -21.49 5.76
CA ALA A 221 -3.96 -21.59 5.35
C ALA A 221 -3.62 -22.98 4.82
N ARG A 222 -2.73 -23.02 3.82
CA ARG A 222 -2.13 -24.25 3.31
C ARG A 222 -0.63 -24.08 3.16
N ILE A 223 0.14 -24.96 3.77
CA ILE A 223 1.59 -25.00 3.64
C ILE A 223 1.96 -26.25 2.87
N THR A 224 2.62 -26.08 1.73
CA THR A 224 2.95 -27.16 0.81
C THR A 224 4.45 -27.37 0.74
N TYR A 225 4.88 -28.62 0.85
CA TYR A 225 6.27 -29.03 0.75
C TYR A 225 6.40 -29.99 -0.43
N VAL A 226 7.20 -29.63 -1.43
CA VAL A 226 7.51 -30.50 -2.57
C VAL A 226 8.83 -31.19 -2.31
N VAL A 227 8.81 -32.50 -2.15
CA VAL A 227 9.97 -33.29 -1.74
C VAL A 227 10.31 -34.30 -2.84
N SER A 228 11.49 -34.23 -3.43
CA SER A 228 11.90 -35.19 -4.46
C SER A 228 11.82 -36.64 -3.97
N ASN A 229 11.46 -37.57 -4.86
CA ASN A 229 11.37 -38.99 -4.54
C ASN A 229 12.71 -39.58 -4.05
N LYS A 230 13.84 -38.95 -4.40
CA LYS A 230 15.17 -39.28 -3.88
C LYS A 230 15.28 -38.99 -2.38
N VAL A 231 14.83 -37.81 -1.93
CA VAL A 231 14.84 -37.42 -0.52
C VAL A 231 13.85 -38.27 0.28
N VAL A 232 12.65 -38.54 -0.27
CA VAL A 232 11.67 -39.44 0.35
C VAL A 232 12.28 -40.83 0.60
N ALA A 233 12.97 -41.39 -0.41
CA ALA A 233 13.62 -42.68 -0.27
C ALA A 233 14.81 -42.66 0.71
N ALA A 234 15.60 -41.58 0.72
CA ALA A 234 16.78 -41.45 1.57
C ALA A 234 16.44 -41.29 3.06
N LEU A 235 15.38 -40.53 3.37
CA LEU A 235 14.99 -40.22 4.75
C LEU A 235 13.95 -41.18 5.32
N GLY A 236 13.12 -41.82 4.48
CA GLY A 236 12.18 -42.86 4.88
C GLY A 236 11.31 -42.48 6.08
N THR A 237 11.35 -43.29 7.14
CA THR A 237 10.58 -43.06 8.38
C THR A 237 10.95 -41.77 9.09
N ARG A 238 12.20 -41.30 8.97
CA ARG A 238 12.65 -40.05 9.61
C ARG A 238 11.97 -38.83 8.99
N LEU A 239 11.73 -38.85 7.67
CA LEU A 239 10.95 -37.81 7.01
C LEU A 239 9.50 -37.83 7.52
N LYS A 240 8.90 -39.00 7.66
CA LYS A 240 7.56 -39.10 8.24
C LYS A 240 7.50 -38.49 9.65
N THR A 241 8.44 -38.84 10.53
CA THR A 241 8.50 -38.27 11.88
C THR A 241 8.69 -36.76 11.87
N LEU A 242 9.53 -36.24 10.97
CA LEU A 242 9.66 -34.79 10.78
C LEU A 242 8.30 -34.18 10.40
N MET A 243 7.68 -34.66 9.32
CA MET A 243 6.44 -34.12 8.78
C MET A 243 5.30 -34.19 9.81
N ASP A 244 5.14 -35.30 10.52
CA ASP A 244 4.15 -35.44 11.60
C ASP A 244 4.38 -34.43 12.73
N GLY A 245 5.65 -34.09 13.01
CA GLY A 245 6.04 -33.11 14.04
C GLY A 245 5.83 -31.64 13.64
N LEU A 246 5.57 -31.36 12.36
CA LEU A 246 5.28 -30.02 11.85
C LEU A 246 3.80 -29.65 11.95
N VAL A 247 2.91 -30.63 12.14
CA VAL A 247 1.45 -30.41 12.14
C VAL A 247 1.03 -29.66 13.42
N PRO A 248 0.42 -28.47 13.32
CA PRO A 248 -0.21 -27.80 14.48
C PRO A 248 -1.39 -28.59 15.05
N ASP A 249 -1.77 -28.33 16.30
CA ASP A 249 -2.80 -29.09 17.02
C ASP A 249 -4.19 -29.05 16.35
N ASN A 250 -4.52 -27.94 15.67
CA ASN A 250 -5.79 -27.74 14.95
C ASN A 250 -5.66 -27.93 13.43
N ALA A 251 -4.59 -28.57 12.97
CA ALA A 251 -4.31 -28.75 11.55
C ALA A 251 -4.45 -30.22 11.12
N SER A 252 -4.48 -30.42 9.81
CA SER A 252 -4.38 -31.75 9.21
C SER A 252 -3.27 -31.76 8.15
N MET A 253 -2.66 -32.93 7.95
CA MET A 253 -1.68 -33.14 6.89
C MET A 253 -2.16 -34.21 5.91
N THR A 254 -2.06 -33.91 4.63
CA THR A 254 -2.23 -34.87 3.54
C THR A 254 -0.94 -34.98 2.73
N TYR A 255 -0.78 -36.05 1.96
CA TYR A 255 0.28 -36.16 0.97
C TYR A 255 -0.20 -36.79 -0.33
N GLN A 256 0.45 -36.43 -1.43
CA GLN A 256 0.21 -36.98 -2.75
C GLN A 256 1.54 -37.41 -3.38
N ASP A 257 1.59 -38.64 -3.89
CA ASP A 257 2.72 -39.14 -4.67
C ASP A 257 2.58 -38.70 -6.14
N GLY A 258 3.61 -38.04 -6.66
CA GLY A 258 3.77 -37.73 -8.08
C GLY A 258 4.93 -38.52 -8.70
N ASP A 259 5.14 -38.31 -10.00
CA ASP A 259 6.13 -39.06 -10.77
C ASP A 259 7.59 -38.81 -10.29
N SER A 260 7.91 -37.58 -9.92
CA SER A 260 9.26 -37.17 -9.50
C SER A 260 9.38 -36.71 -8.04
N SER A 261 8.26 -36.40 -7.39
CA SER A 261 8.20 -35.85 -6.03
C SER A 261 6.98 -36.34 -5.27
N ARG A 262 7.02 -36.19 -3.94
CA ARG A 262 5.88 -36.27 -3.05
C ARG A 262 5.57 -34.89 -2.52
N THR A 263 4.31 -34.51 -2.58
CA THR A 263 3.82 -33.24 -2.06
C THR A 263 3.13 -33.48 -0.72
N TYR A 264 3.58 -32.81 0.33
CA TYR A 264 2.89 -32.77 1.63
C TYR A 264 2.17 -31.45 1.77
N THR A 265 0.96 -31.46 2.30
CA THR A 265 0.17 -30.24 2.53
C THR A 265 -0.37 -30.24 3.94
N ILE A 266 -0.04 -29.22 4.72
CA ILE A 266 -0.66 -28.93 6.01
C ILE A 266 -1.74 -27.89 5.79
N SER A 267 -2.97 -28.17 6.22
CA SER A 267 -4.12 -27.27 6.12
C SER A 267 -4.70 -26.98 7.50
N PHE A 268 -5.01 -25.72 7.78
CA PHE A 268 -5.64 -25.28 9.02
C PHE A 268 -6.39 -23.97 8.85
N GLU A 269 -7.32 -23.71 9.77
CA GLU A 269 -8.06 -22.45 9.88
C GLU A 269 -7.64 -21.76 11.17
N SER A 270 -7.47 -20.44 11.12
CA SER A 270 -7.06 -19.62 12.27
C SER A 270 -8.02 -18.46 12.46
N ALA A 271 -8.69 -18.41 13.61
CA ALA A 271 -9.62 -17.32 13.93
C ALA A 271 -8.94 -15.97 14.19
N THR A 272 -7.62 -15.93 14.36
CA THR A 272 -6.86 -14.69 14.59
C THR A 272 -5.51 -14.76 13.89
N LEU A 273 -4.94 -13.60 13.55
CA LEU A 273 -3.59 -13.49 12.96
C LEU A 273 -2.51 -14.09 13.87
N GLN A 274 -2.65 -13.97 15.20
CA GLN A 274 -1.70 -14.55 16.14
C GLN A 274 -1.72 -16.09 16.13
N ASN A 275 -2.91 -16.70 16.00
CA ASN A 275 -3.04 -18.15 15.85
C ASN A 275 -2.45 -18.61 14.51
N TYR A 276 -2.70 -17.84 13.44
CA TYR A 276 -2.10 -18.07 12.13
C TYR A 276 -0.57 -18.08 12.21
N ILE A 277 0.04 -17.03 12.78
CA ILE A 277 1.50 -16.94 12.96
C ILE A 277 2.04 -18.12 13.79
N THR A 278 1.34 -18.52 14.85
CA THR A 278 1.75 -19.66 15.70
C THR A 278 1.76 -20.97 14.92
N ASN A 279 0.73 -21.21 14.11
CA ASN A 279 0.59 -22.40 13.28
C ASN A 279 1.61 -22.42 12.14
N VAL A 280 1.85 -21.29 11.47
CA VAL A 280 2.89 -21.17 10.44
C VAL A 280 4.27 -21.37 11.04
N ASN A 281 4.58 -20.77 12.20
CA ASN A 281 5.85 -20.98 12.90
C ASN A 281 6.09 -22.46 13.22
N LYS A 282 5.06 -23.17 13.70
CA LYS A 282 5.12 -24.61 13.96
C LYS A 282 5.38 -25.42 12.70
N ALA A 283 4.66 -25.13 11.62
CA ALA A 283 4.79 -25.83 10.34
C ALA A 283 6.11 -25.52 9.62
N LEU A 284 6.60 -24.29 9.69
CA LEU A 284 7.86 -23.87 9.09
C LEU A 284 9.09 -24.08 9.99
N HIS A 285 8.90 -24.67 11.19
CA HIS A 285 9.99 -24.89 12.14
C HIS A 285 10.78 -23.61 12.45
N THR A 286 10.07 -22.50 12.65
CA THR A 286 10.64 -21.17 12.90
C THR A 286 9.89 -20.42 14.00
N ASN A 287 10.38 -19.24 14.37
CA ASN A 287 9.75 -18.31 15.33
C ASN A 287 9.68 -16.86 14.84
N ASN A 288 10.04 -16.61 13.57
CA ASN A 288 10.19 -15.28 12.98
C ASN A 288 9.13 -14.93 11.92
N THR A 289 8.06 -15.71 11.80
CA THR A 289 6.99 -15.43 10.83
C THR A 289 6.36 -14.06 11.10
N VAL A 290 6.21 -13.26 10.04
CA VAL A 290 5.49 -11.98 10.06
C VAL A 290 4.26 -12.10 9.19
N PHE A 291 3.11 -11.68 9.71
CA PHE A 291 1.89 -11.50 8.94
C PHE A 291 1.10 -10.33 9.53
N GLU A 292 1.25 -9.15 8.92
CA GLU A 292 0.64 -7.91 9.39
C GLU A 292 -0.33 -7.40 8.34
N VAL A 293 -1.52 -6.99 8.78
CA VAL A 293 -2.54 -6.39 7.92
C VAL A 293 -2.83 -4.98 8.43
N SER A 294 -2.72 -3.99 7.56
CA SER A 294 -3.19 -2.63 7.83
C SER A 294 -4.13 -2.16 6.73
N THR A 295 -4.98 -1.19 7.05
CA THR A 295 -5.88 -0.57 6.08
C THR A 295 -5.89 0.93 6.32
N GLU A 296 -5.71 1.68 5.25
CA GLU A 296 -5.62 3.14 5.26
C GLU A 296 -6.50 3.72 4.17
N GLY A 297 -7.20 4.80 4.49
CA GLY A 297 -8.03 5.54 3.55
C GLY A 297 -7.20 6.33 2.55
N ASP A 298 -7.70 6.46 1.31
CA ASP A 298 -7.20 7.46 0.38
C ASP A 298 -7.86 8.80 0.69
N THR A 299 -7.06 9.84 0.91
CA THR A 299 -7.57 11.18 1.18
C THR A 299 -8.18 11.85 -0.05
N GLU A 300 -7.76 11.47 -1.26
CA GLU A 300 -8.18 12.12 -2.51
C GLU A 300 -9.34 11.40 -3.21
N SER A 301 -9.71 10.19 -2.77
CA SER A 301 -10.75 9.38 -3.40
C SER A 301 -11.60 8.62 -2.40
N LEU A 302 -12.75 8.10 -2.87
CA LEU A 302 -13.62 7.21 -2.07
C LEU A 302 -13.10 5.77 -2.11
N SER A 303 -11.81 5.59 -1.85
CA SER A 303 -11.13 4.30 -1.86
C SER A 303 -10.22 4.15 -0.65
N ALA A 304 -9.77 2.92 -0.42
CA ALA A 304 -8.83 2.61 0.63
C ALA A 304 -7.81 1.59 0.13
N LYS A 305 -6.72 1.48 0.86
CA LYS A 305 -5.62 0.55 0.59
C LYS A 305 -5.47 -0.40 1.76
N LYS A 306 -5.42 -1.69 1.46
CA LYS A 306 -5.07 -2.75 2.40
C LYS A 306 -3.64 -3.20 2.13
N SER A 307 -2.78 -3.11 3.14
CA SER A 307 -1.38 -3.54 3.05
C SER A 307 -1.20 -4.82 3.84
N ILE A 308 -0.65 -5.85 3.20
CA ILE A 308 -0.41 -7.16 3.81
C ILE A 308 1.08 -7.46 3.72
N LYS A 309 1.75 -7.40 4.87
CA LYS A 309 3.17 -7.68 5.01
C LYS A 309 3.38 -9.11 5.49
N GLN A 310 4.25 -9.84 4.82
CA GLN A 310 4.48 -11.26 5.04
C GLN A 310 5.99 -11.57 5.09
N TYR A 311 6.40 -12.40 6.03
CA TYR A 311 7.73 -13.01 6.07
C TYR A 311 7.60 -14.46 6.49
N TYR A 312 8.12 -15.38 5.67
CA TYR A 312 8.13 -16.80 5.96
C TYR A 312 9.55 -17.35 5.81
N ASP A 313 10.03 -18.05 6.83
CA ASP A 313 11.37 -18.63 6.83
C ASP A 313 11.35 -20.09 6.38
N GLY A 314 11.71 -20.32 5.12
CA GLY A 314 11.86 -21.65 4.54
C GLY A 314 13.25 -22.28 4.73
N SER A 315 14.20 -21.62 5.39
CA SER A 315 15.64 -22.01 5.38
C SER A 315 15.93 -23.38 5.99
N TYR A 316 15.07 -23.84 6.91
CA TYR A 316 15.14 -25.19 7.47
C TYR A 316 14.94 -26.28 6.41
N PHE A 317 14.07 -26.01 5.42
CA PHE A 317 13.68 -26.95 4.37
C PHE A 317 14.42 -26.75 3.06
N LEU A 318 14.68 -25.50 2.69
CA LEU A 318 15.15 -25.10 1.38
C LEU A 318 16.63 -24.76 1.39
N ASP A 319 17.36 -25.20 0.37
CA ASP A 319 18.75 -24.83 0.13
C ASP A 319 18.84 -23.68 -0.86
N PHE A 320 18.75 -22.45 -0.37
CA PHE A 320 18.82 -21.24 -1.20
C PHE A 320 20.18 -21.04 -1.90
N THR A 321 21.21 -21.84 -1.56
CA THR A 321 22.48 -21.85 -2.31
C THR A 321 22.38 -22.65 -3.61
N ALA A 322 21.40 -23.55 -3.72
CA ALA A 322 21.15 -24.33 -4.92
C ALA A 322 20.36 -23.51 -5.94
N GLU A 323 20.86 -23.49 -7.17
CA GLU A 323 20.24 -22.79 -8.30
C GLU A 323 18.80 -23.28 -8.54
N GLY A 324 17.86 -22.35 -8.64
CA GLY A 324 16.44 -22.65 -8.88
C GLY A 324 15.60 -22.92 -7.63
N THR A 325 16.20 -22.92 -6.43
CA THR A 325 15.44 -23.04 -5.18
C THR A 325 14.70 -21.75 -4.88
N THR A 326 13.39 -21.83 -4.70
CA THR A 326 12.54 -20.69 -4.34
C THR A 326 11.50 -21.06 -3.30
N MET A 327 10.99 -20.04 -2.62
CA MET A 327 9.82 -20.13 -1.76
C MET A 327 8.69 -19.30 -2.36
N SER A 328 7.45 -19.78 -2.23
CA SER A 328 6.27 -19.08 -2.77
C SER A 328 5.34 -18.62 -1.66
N TYR A 329 4.98 -17.34 -1.70
CA TYR A 329 4.06 -16.69 -0.80
C TYR A 329 2.79 -16.48 -1.63
N ILE A 330 1.71 -17.15 -1.25
CA ILE A 330 0.44 -17.13 -1.98
C ILE A 330 -0.59 -16.48 -1.08
N LEU A 331 -1.30 -15.49 -1.60
CA LEU A 331 -2.31 -14.75 -0.87
C LEU A 331 -3.60 -14.75 -1.67
N ASP A 332 -4.65 -15.31 -1.09
CA ASP A 332 -6.01 -15.30 -1.61
C ASP A 332 -6.82 -14.23 -0.88
N VAL A 333 -7.36 -13.26 -1.64
CA VAL A 333 -8.18 -12.16 -1.11
C VAL A 333 -9.48 -12.01 -1.91
N SER A 334 -10.39 -11.16 -1.43
CA SER A 334 -11.62 -10.81 -2.15
C SER A 334 -11.32 -10.35 -3.60
N PRO A 335 -12.14 -10.74 -4.59
CA PRO A 335 -11.97 -10.34 -5.98
C PRO A 335 -12.23 -8.84 -6.21
N GLU A 336 -12.78 -8.14 -5.22
CA GLU A 336 -12.99 -6.68 -5.25
C GLU A 336 -11.69 -5.88 -5.09
N TYR A 337 -10.64 -6.51 -4.54
CA TYR A 337 -9.33 -5.89 -4.41
C TYR A 337 -8.62 -5.81 -5.76
N THR A 338 -7.97 -4.67 -6.01
CA THR A 338 -7.05 -4.48 -7.12
C THR A 338 -5.62 -4.51 -6.59
N VAL A 339 -4.77 -5.36 -7.13
CA VAL A 339 -3.34 -5.40 -6.76
C VAL A 339 -2.64 -4.15 -7.30
N GLU A 340 -2.19 -3.26 -6.42
CA GLU A 340 -1.48 -2.05 -6.80
C GLU A 340 0.04 -2.26 -6.89
N SER A 341 0.60 -3.02 -5.94
CA SER A 341 2.04 -3.33 -5.93
C SER A 341 2.36 -4.53 -5.04
N CYS A 342 3.44 -5.22 -5.37
CA CYS A 342 4.16 -6.12 -4.48
C CYS A 342 5.60 -5.60 -4.35
N SER A 343 6.15 -5.58 -3.14
CA SER A 343 7.50 -5.06 -2.90
C SER A 343 8.22 -5.87 -1.84
N SER A 344 9.54 -5.97 -1.95
CA SER A 344 10.39 -6.69 -0.99
C SER A 344 11.35 -5.78 -0.27
N THR A 345 11.57 -6.03 1.02
CA THR A 345 12.49 -5.25 1.85
C THR A 345 13.96 -5.46 1.47
N TYR A 346 14.36 -6.70 1.15
CA TYR A 346 15.77 -7.03 0.87
C TYR A 346 16.09 -7.29 -0.61
N GLY A 347 15.08 -7.26 -1.50
CA GLY A 347 15.26 -7.38 -2.94
C GLY A 347 15.33 -8.83 -3.44
N TYR A 348 14.83 -9.80 -2.68
CA TYR A 348 14.82 -11.22 -3.06
C TYR A 348 13.53 -11.67 -3.75
N LEU A 349 12.54 -10.79 -3.92
CA LEU A 349 11.37 -11.07 -4.77
C LEU A 349 11.83 -11.22 -6.23
N LYS A 350 11.52 -12.38 -6.82
CA LYS A 350 11.92 -12.75 -8.18
C LYS A 350 10.82 -12.60 -9.20
N ASP A 351 9.61 -12.98 -8.79
CA ASP A 351 8.45 -13.01 -9.67
C ASP A 351 7.19 -12.76 -8.86
N GLU A 352 6.22 -12.14 -9.51
CA GLU A 352 4.92 -11.80 -8.94
C GLU A 352 3.85 -11.95 -10.02
N SER A 353 2.75 -12.60 -9.66
CA SER A 353 1.60 -12.75 -10.55
C SER A 353 0.31 -12.63 -9.77
N SER A 354 -0.72 -12.10 -10.43
CA SER A 354 -2.08 -12.04 -9.88
C SER A 354 -3.06 -12.66 -10.85
N THR A 355 -3.97 -13.48 -10.33
CA THR A 355 -5.02 -14.14 -11.09
C THR A 355 -6.37 -13.81 -10.47
N TYR A 356 -7.30 -13.32 -11.28
CA TYR A 356 -8.64 -12.94 -10.84
C TYR A 356 -9.66 -13.99 -11.26
N SER A 357 -10.46 -14.43 -10.30
CA SER A 357 -11.62 -15.30 -10.52
C SER A 357 -12.90 -14.60 -10.06
N SER A 358 -14.05 -15.26 -10.18
CA SER A 358 -15.31 -14.73 -9.62
C SER A 358 -15.31 -14.69 -8.09
N ASP A 359 -14.46 -15.50 -7.45
CA ASP A 359 -14.56 -15.79 -6.03
C ASP A 359 -13.36 -15.24 -5.25
N THR A 360 -12.20 -15.11 -5.89
CA THR A 360 -10.94 -14.67 -5.26
C THR A 360 -10.01 -13.95 -6.25
N CYS A 361 -9.16 -13.08 -5.71
CA CYS A 361 -7.91 -12.65 -6.33
C CYS A 361 -6.75 -13.42 -5.66
N GLU A 362 -6.07 -14.26 -6.43
CA GLU A 362 -4.88 -15.00 -5.97
C GLU A 362 -3.63 -14.20 -6.37
N ILE A 363 -2.74 -13.97 -5.41
CA ILE A 363 -1.47 -13.27 -5.59
C ILE A 363 -0.34 -14.23 -5.24
N THR A 364 0.48 -14.59 -6.22
CA THR A 364 1.64 -15.46 -6.02
C THR A 364 2.92 -14.65 -6.13
N MET A 365 3.69 -14.61 -5.05
CA MET A 365 5.00 -13.94 -4.95
C MET A 365 6.08 -15.00 -4.73
N THR A 366 7.09 -15.05 -5.58
CA THR A 366 8.18 -16.04 -5.49
C THR A 366 9.46 -15.36 -5.05
N VAL A 367 10.06 -15.84 -3.95
CA VAL A 367 11.29 -15.29 -3.37
C VAL A 367 12.45 -16.27 -3.47
N ALA A 368 13.66 -15.77 -3.76
CA ALA A 368 14.88 -16.59 -3.87
C ALA A 368 15.56 -16.85 -2.52
N SER A 369 15.15 -16.15 -1.48
CA SER A 369 15.53 -16.34 -0.07
C SER A 369 14.37 -15.79 0.78
N ALA A 370 14.29 -16.19 2.05
CA ALA A 370 13.30 -15.61 2.97
C ALA A 370 13.45 -14.08 2.98
N ASP A 371 12.38 -13.39 2.58
CA ASP A 371 12.30 -11.93 2.49
C ASP A 371 10.96 -11.46 3.06
N GLU A 372 10.95 -10.22 3.51
CA GLU A 372 9.74 -9.54 3.92
C GLU A 372 9.12 -8.90 2.69
N VAL A 373 7.91 -9.32 2.35
CA VAL A 373 7.17 -8.88 1.16
C VAL A 373 5.90 -8.18 1.59
N THR A 374 5.61 -7.02 1.00
CA THR A 374 4.37 -6.28 1.22
C THR A 374 3.56 -6.22 -0.07
N ALA A 375 2.32 -6.72 -0.02
CA ALA A 375 1.32 -6.55 -1.06
C ALA A 375 0.39 -5.40 -0.69
N VAL A 376 0.16 -4.46 -1.63
CA VAL A 376 -0.76 -3.33 -1.47
C VAL A 376 -1.95 -3.51 -2.38
N LEU A 377 -3.14 -3.48 -1.79
CA LEU A 377 -4.42 -3.78 -2.44
C LEU A 377 -5.35 -2.58 -2.35
N GLY A 378 -5.75 -2.02 -3.49
CA GLY A 378 -6.74 -0.94 -3.56
C GLY A 378 -8.17 -1.48 -3.63
N PHE A 379 -9.12 -0.81 -2.99
CA PHE A 379 -10.55 -1.10 -3.12
C PHE A 379 -11.41 0.15 -2.95
N ALA A 380 -12.56 0.19 -3.60
CA ALA A 380 -13.54 1.25 -3.38
C ALA A 380 -14.25 1.04 -2.05
N VAL A 381 -14.52 2.13 -1.33
CA VAL A 381 -15.29 2.07 -0.07
C VAL A 381 -16.73 2.47 -0.37
N ASP A 382 -17.65 1.55 -0.12
CA ASP A 382 -19.08 1.74 -0.36
C ASP A 382 -19.71 2.71 0.62
N ILE A 383 -20.71 3.45 0.13
CA ILE A 383 -21.58 4.32 0.93
C ILE A 383 -22.83 3.54 1.31
N ASP A 384 -23.37 3.75 2.51
CA ASP A 384 -24.54 3.00 2.93
C ASP A 384 -25.79 3.51 2.21
N GLU A 385 -26.01 4.83 2.19
CA GLU A 385 -27.23 5.44 1.61
C GLU A 385 -26.96 6.87 1.15
N VAL A 386 -27.70 7.33 0.14
CA VAL A 386 -27.66 8.72 -0.32
C VAL A 386 -29.07 9.29 -0.44
N ASP A 387 -29.37 10.35 0.31
CA ASP A 387 -30.62 11.09 0.18
C ASP A 387 -30.41 12.37 -0.61
N ILE A 388 -31.33 12.62 -1.54
CA ILE A 388 -31.33 13.84 -2.35
C ILE A 388 -32.70 14.47 -2.28
N THR A 389 -32.80 15.60 -1.57
CA THR A 389 -34.03 16.37 -1.47
C THR A 389 -33.90 17.65 -2.27
N THR A 390 -34.87 17.95 -3.14
CA THR A 390 -34.99 19.23 -3.85
C THR A 390 -36.34 19.86 -3.51
N ASP A 391 -36.32 21.05 -2.91
CA ASP A 391 -37.51 21.82 -2.55
C ASP A 391 -37.61 23.07 -3.44
N ILE A 392 -38.66 23.13 -4.25
CA ILE A 392 -38.96 24.25 -5.15
C ILE A 392 -39.95 25.19 -4.45
N HIS A 393 -39.44 26.27 -3.87
CA HIS A 393 -40.29 27.32 -3.31
C HIS A 393 -40.82 28.25 -4.42
N SER A 394 -39.93 28.67 -5.32
CA SER A 394 -40.25 29.41 -6.55
C SER A 394 -39.16 29.18 -7.61
N ASP A 395 -39.36 29.69 -8.84
CA ASP A 395 -38.34 29.67 -9.90
C ASP A 395 -37.01 30.37 -9.50
N THR A 396 -37.05 31.17 -8.42
CA THR A 396 -35.91 31.94 -7.89
C THR A 396 -35.53 31.59 -6.47
N ASN A 397 -36.07 30.49 -5.94
CA ASN A 397 -35.75 30.01 -4.60
C ASN A 397 -35.92 28.49 -4.61
N ILE A 398 -34.80 27.82 -4.87
CA ILE A 398 -34.73 26.37 -4.99
C ILE A 398 -33.68 25.91 -4.00
N GLN A 399 -34.08 25.04 -3.09
CA GLN A 399 -33.17 24.42 -2.14
C GLN A 399 -32.90 22.98 -2.56
N ARG A 400 -31.65 22.54 -2.49
CA ARG A 400 -31.29 21.12 -2.63
C ARG A 400 -30.43 20.69 -1.46
N THR A 401 -30.63 19.48 -0.98
CA THR A 401 -29.82 18.86 0.06
C THR A 401 -29.36 17.49 -0.43
N PHE A 402 -28.05 17.26 -0.35
CA PHE A 402 -27.46 15.93 -0.45
C PHE A 402 -27.09 15.46 0.96
N GLU A 403 -27.42 14.22 1.29
CA GLU A 403 -27.03 13.57 2.54
C GLU A 403 -26.36 12.24 2.20
N PHE A 404 -25.15 12.02 2.70
CA PHE A 404 -24.36 10.81 2.51
C PHE A 404 -24.23 10.10 3.85
N HIS A 405 -24.84 8.93 3.97
CA HIS A 405 -24.85 8.15 5.19
C HIS A 405 -23.77 7.08 5.16
N LEU A 406 -22.88 7.11 6.15
CA LEU A 406 -21.75 6.19 6.25
C LEU A 406 -21.71 5.49 7.62
N SER A 407 -21.44 4.19 7.60
CA SER A 407 -21.05 3.40 8.76
C SER A 407 -19.71 3.87 9.36
N SER A 408 -19.50 3.60 10.65
CA SER A 408 -18.24 3.92 11.35
C SER A 408 -16.98 3.46 10.60
N ASP A 409 -17.01 2.26 9.99
CA ASP A 409 -15.85 1.72 9.28
C ASP A 409 -15.56 2.50 8.00
N ALA A 410 -16.60 2.88 7.24
CA ALA A 410 -16.45 3.73 6.07
C ALA A 410 -15.99 5.14 6.45
N VAL A 411 -16.49 5.71 7.55
CA VAL A 411 -16.05 7.03 8.05
C VAL A 411 -14.55 7.05 8.36
N ASN A 412 -14.03 6.00 9.01
CA ASN A 412 -12.60 5.89 9.33
C ASN A 412 -11.70 5.84 8.09
N LEU A 413 -12.24 5.40 6.95
CA LEU A 413 -11.49 5.28 5.70
C LEU A 413 -11.67 6.49 4.78
N ILE A 414 -12.90 6.95 4.55
CA ILE A 414 -13.19 7.95 3.50
C ILE A 414 -13.90 9.21 4.03
N GLY A 415 -14.14 9.31 5.35
CA GLY A 415 -14.90 10.42 5.94
C GLY A 415 -14.26 11.78 5.67
N SER A 416 -12.93 11.90 5.82
CA SER A 416 -12.22 13.14 5.49
C SER A 416 -12.28 13.48 4.00
N SER A 417 -12.24 12.47 3.11
CA SER A 417 -12.34 12.71 1.66
C SER A 417 -13.72 13.26 1.28
N ILE A 418 -14.79 12.76 1.88
CA ILE A 418 -16.14 13.30 1.68
C ILE A 418 -16.22 14.74 2.20
N GLU A 419 -15.77 14.98 3.42
CA GLU A 419 -15.80 16.32 4.04
C GLU A 419 -15.02 17.34 3.20
N ASP A 420 -13.81 17.01 2.76
CA ASP A 420 -12.98 17.88 1.93
C ASP A 420 -13.64 18.18 0.58
N ARG A 421 -14.27 17.19 -0.06
CA ARG A 421 -15.01 17.39 -1.32
C ARG A 421 -16.18 18.35 -1.15
N LEU A 422 -16.99 18.15 -0.10
CA LEU A 422 -18.15 19.00 0.17
C LEU A 422 -17.72 20.42 0.54
N ASN A 423 -16.69 20.58 1.35
CA ASN A 423 -16.14 21.88 1.72
C ASN A 423 -15.55 22.60 0.50
N THR A 424 -14.81 21.89 -0.37
CA THR A 424 -14.27 22.46 -1.62
C THR A 424 -15.38 22.96 -2.55
N ALA A 425 -16.51 22.26 -2.63
CA ALA A 425 -17.67 22.74 -3.37
C ALA A 425 -18.27 23.99 -2.71
N ALA A 426 -18.44 23.98 -1.39
CA ALA A 426 -19.02 25.09 -0.65
C ALA A 426 -18.16 26.38 -0.69
N GLU A 427 -16.85 26.26 -0.77
CA GLU A 427 -15.93 27.41 -0.94
C GLU A 427 -16.19 28.22 -2.21
N GLN A 428 -16.74 27.59 -3.26
CA GLN A 428 -17.11 28.28 -4.50
C GLN A 428 -18.40 29.11 -4.35
N TRP A 429 -19.25 28.80 -3.35
CA TRP A 429 -20.53 29.47 -3.06
C TRP A 429 -20.75 29.67 -1.55
N PRO A 430 -19.95 30.51 -0.88
CA PRO A 430 -19.92 30.60 0.59
C PRO A 430 -21.24 31.07 1.23
N ASP A 431 -22.06 31.83 0.49
CA ASP A 431 -23.34 32.35 0.99
C ASP A 431 -24.54 31.45 0.63
N GLN A 432 -24.33 30.45 -0.23
CA GLN A 432 -25.41 29.64 -0.83
C GLN A 432 -25.24 28.14 -0.60
N MET A 433 -24.05 27.69 -0.22
CA MET A 433 -23.78 26.31 0.17
C MET A 433 -23.41 26.23 1.65
N THR A 434 -23.95 25.23 2.34
CA THR A 434 -23.60 24.96 3.73
C THR A 434 -23.42 23.47 3.95
N VAL A 435 -22.25 23.09 4.45
CA VAL A 435 -21.91 21.71 4.82
C VAL A 435 -22.22 21.50 6.29
N ASN A 436 -22.86 20.37 6.63
CA ASN A 436 -23.05 19.95 8.01
C ASN A 436 -22.68 18.49 8.16
N THR A 437 -22.02 18.17 9.27
CA THR A 437 -21.68 16.80 9.64
C THR A 437 -22.41 16.46 10.94
N GLU A 438 -23.24 15.42 10.91
CA GLU A 438 -23.97 14.95 12.09
C GLU A 438 -23.59 13.50 12.42
N ASN A 439 -23.21 13.26 13.67
CA ASN A 439 -22.94 11.91 14.16
C ASN A 439 -24.22 11.32 14.75
N VAL A 440 -24.75 10.29 14.11
CA VAL A 440 -25.99 9.59 14.52
C VAL A 440 -25.62 8.17 14.96
N LEU A 441 -25.55 7.95 16.28
CA LEU A 441 -25.12 6.67 16.87
C LEU A 441 -23.73 6.22 16.38
N SER A 442 -23.65 5.13 15.61
CA SER A 442 -22.43 4.58 14.99
C SER A 442 -22.26 4.98 13.53
N ASN A 443 -23.10 5.88 13.02
CA ASN A 443 -23.03 6.34 11.63
C ASN A 443 -22.81 7.85 11.60
N THR A 444 -22.22 8.33 10.53
CA THR A 444 -22.03 9.77 10.29
C THR A 444 -22.77 10.14 9.01
N ASN A 445 -23.56 11.21 9.09
CA ASN A 445 -24.23 11.82 7.96
C ASN A 445 -23.45 13.07 7.55
N TYR A 446 -22.97 13.08 6.32
CA TYR A 446 -22.38 14.26 5.69
C TYR A 446 -23.43 14.89 4.78
N SER A 447 -23.79 16.13 5.06
CA SER A 447 -24.81 16.85 4.31
C SER A 447 -24.28 18.13 3.69
N ILE A 448 -24.79 18.48 2.52
CA ILE A 448 -24.60 19.80 1.91
C ILE A 448 -25.93 20.36 1.44
N VAL A 449 -26.24 21.59 1.85
CA VAL A 449 -27.44 22.33 1.46
C VAL A 449 -27.06 23.40 0.45
N LEU A 450 -27.77 23.46 -0.67
CA LEU A 450 -27.60 24.38 -1.79
C LEU A 450 -28.83 25.30 -1.85
N LEU A 451 -28.62 26.61 -1.95
CA LEU A 451 -29.66 27.63 -2.10
C LEU A 451 -29.47 28.38 -3.43
N ALA A 452 -30.28 28.04 -4.42
CA ALA A 452 -30.18 28.59 -5.77
C ALA A 452 -31.31 29.58 -6.10
N GLU A 453 -30.95 30.65 -6.82
CA GLU A 453 -31.86 31.66 -7.36
C GLU A 453 -32.34 31.34 -8.78
N SER A 454 -31.91 30.20 -9.35
CA SER A 454 -32.39 29.71 -10.64
C SER A 454 -32.06 28.22 -10.84
N ALA A 455 -32.71 27.59 -11.82
CA ALA A 455 -32.41 26.22 -12.22
C ALA A 455 -30.98 26.05 -12.80
N ASP A 456 -30.49 27.06 -13.53
CA ASP A 456 -29.14 27.11 -14.08
C ASP A 456 -28.08 27.15 -12.96
N GLU A 457 -28.33 27.98 -11.95
CA GLU A 457 -27.46 28.06 -10.78
C GLU A 457 -27.44 26.75 -9.99
N LEU A 458 -28.62 26.15 -9.74
CA LEU A 458 -28.70 24.84 -9.07
C LEU A 458 -27.92 23.76 -9.83
N THR A 459 -27.95 23.81 -11.17
CA THR A 459 -27.16 22.90 -12.02
C THR A 459 -25.67 23.06 -11.76
N LYS A 460 -25.14 24.29 -11.81
CA LYS A 460 -23.70 24.57 -11.55
C LYS A 460 -23.27 24.11 -10.17
N MET A 461 -24.08 24.45 -9.16
CA MET A 461 -23.85 24.05 -7.78
C MET A 461 -23.85 22.52 -7.61
N THR A 462 -24.81 21.83 -8.22
CA THR A 462 -24.88 20.36 -8.19
C THR A 462 -23.66 19.71 -8.85
N ARG A 463 -23.24 20.23 -10.01
CA ARG A 463 -22.04 19.74 -10.71
C ARG A 463 -20.79 19.88 -9.85
N ALA A 464 -20.65 20.99 -9.13
CA ALA A 464 -19.54 21.20 -8.21
C ALA A 464 -19.52 20.18 -7.05
N VAL A 465 -20.67 19.90 -6.43
CA VAL A 465 -20.79 18.87 -5.37
C VAL A 465 -20.42 17.49 -5.88
N LEU A 466 -20.87 17.14 -7.09
CA LEU A 466 -20.64 15.82 -7.68
C LEU A 466 -19.27 15.70 -8.39
N GLY A 467 -18.45 16.76 -8.37
CA GLY A 467 -17.11 16.78 -8.97
C GLY A 467 -17.12 16.73 -10.50
N GLU A 468 -18.18 17.20 -11.13
CA GLU A 468 -18.29 17.30 -12.59
C GLU A 468 -17.58 18.57 -13.09
N SER A 469 -16.85 18.46 -14.20
CA SER A 469 -16.20 19.62 -14.83
C SER A 469 -17.20 20.44 -15.66
N ASP A 470 -16.98 21.76 -15.73
CA ASP A 470 -17.72 22.69 -16.59
C ASP A 470 -17.40 22.44 -18.08
N ILE A 471 -17.80 21.29 -18.60
CA ILE A 471 -17.83 21.04 -20.04
C ILE A 471 -19.13 21.62 -20.58
N SER A 472 -19.02 22.50 -21.58
CA SER A 472 -20.14 23.14 -22.27
C SER A 472 -21.27 22.16 -22.62
N ASP A 473 -22.52 22.56 -22.38
CA ASP A 473 -23.75 21.77 -22.61
C ASP A 473 -24.00 21.38 -24.10
N ASP A 474 -23.09 21.73 -25.02
CA ASP A 474 -23.18 21.47 -26.45
C ASP A 474 -22.75 20.05 -26.88
N ASN A 475 -22.10 19.28 -25.99
CA ASN A 475 -21.63 17.93 -26.33
C ASN A 475 -22.65 16.85 -25.94
N LYS A 476 -23.77 16.79 -26.65
CA LYS A 476 -24.50 15.51 -26.78
C LYS A 476 -23.55 14.53 -27.49
N SER A 477 -23.00 13.57 -26.77
CA SER A 477 -22.32 12.46 -27.41
C SER A 477 -23.30 11.77 -28.39
N ASN A 478 -22.78 11.24 -29.49
CA ASN A 478 -23.57 10.52 -30.50
C ASN A 478 -24.24 9.24 -29.96
N SER A 479 -24.11 8.92 -28.66
CA SER A 479 -24.72 7.76 -27.99
C SER A 479 -26.01 8.07 -27.21
N GLY A 480 -26.37 9.34 -26.99
CA GLY A 480 -27.61 9.70 -26.28
C GLY A 480 -27.56 9.50 -24.75
N GLU A 481 -26.39 9.24 -24.17
CA GLU A 481 -26.19 9.21 -22.71
C GLU A 481 -25.94 10.63 -22.19
N LEU A 482 -26.73 11.06 -21.19
CA LEU A 482 -26.48 12.28 -20.43
C LEU A 482 -25.23 12.05 -19.56
N THR A 483 -24.12 12.73 -19.87
CA THR A 483 -22.87 12.54 -19.12
C THR A 483 -22.81 13.37 -17.84
N ASN A 484 -23.64 14.41 -17.71
CA ASN A 484 -23.56 15.41 -16.64
C ASN A 484 -24.92 15.67 -15.99
N SER A 485 -24.89 16.08 -14.72
CA SER A 485 -26.05 16.52 -13.97
C SER A 485 -26.65 17.80 -14.56
N LEU A 486 -27.98 17.90 -14.58
CA LEU A 486 -28.73 18.98 -15.19
C LEU A 486 -30.09 19.14 -14.51
N PHE A 487 -30.38 20.35 -14.02
CA PHE A 487 -31.69 20.72 -13.50
C PHE A 487 -32.30 21.83 -14.37
N THR A 488 -33.40 21.53 -15.05
CA THR A 488 -34.07 22.47 -15.95
C THR A 488 -35.56 22.50 -15.72
N GLY A 489 -36.20 23.57 -16.18
CA GLY A 489 -37.63 23.76 -16.04
C GLY A 489 -37.98 25.11 -15.47
N GLY A 490 -39.19 25.20 -14.92
CA GLY A 490 -39.72 26.41 -14.33
C GLY A 490 -41.22 26.49 -14.43
N THR A 491 -41.76 27.61 -13.97
CA THR A 491 -43.18 27.93 -14.10
C THR A 491 -43.49 28.36 -15.54
N GLU A 492 -44.62 27.91 -16.09
CA GLU A 492 -45.03 28.27 -17.44
C GLU A 492 -45.04 29.79 -17.67
N LYS A 493 -44.32 30.24 -18.69
CA LYS A 493 -44.26 31.67 -19.07
C LYS A 493 -45.63 32.21 -19.50
N HIS A 494 -46.51 31.35 -20.01
CA HIS A 494 -47.85 31.72 -20.43
C HIS A 494 -48.83 31.67 -19.26
N LYS A 495 -48.83 32.72 -18.43
CA LYS A 495 -49.72 32.86 -17.27
C LYS A 495 -51.19 32.57 -17.64
N ASN A 496 -51.72 31.46 -17.13
CA ASN A 496 -53.13 31.07 -17.24
C ASN A 496 -53.91 31.62 -16.03
N PRO A 497 -55.08 32.25 -16.22
CA PRO A 497 -55.88 32.75 -15.10
C PRO A 497 -56.45 31.64 -14.20
N TRP A 498 -56.46 30.38 -14.65
CA TRP A 498 -57.10 29.26 -13.93
C TRP A 498 -56.12 28.44 -13.09
N ASN A 499 -54.98 28.07 -13.68
CA ASN A 499 -53.97 27.24 -13.04
C ASN A 499 -52.56 27.81 -13.27
N ILE A 500 -51.66 27.48 -12.36
CA ILE A 500 -50.21 27.67 -12.49
C ILE A 500 -49.64 26.27 -12.70
N HIS A 501 -48.97 26.08 -13.83
CA HIS A 501 -48.30 24.85 -14.19
C HIS A 501 -46.79 25.05 -14.12
N CYS A 502 -46.10 24.07 -13.55
CA CYS A 502 -44.64 24.02 -13.45
C CYS A 502 -44.17 22.68 -14.00
N THR A 503 -43.05 22.69 -14.72
CA THR A 503 -42.42 21.47 -15.23
C THR A 503 -40.95 21.52 -14.88
N TYR A 504 -40.40 20.43 -14.35
CA TYR A 504 -38.97 20.30 -14.09
C TYR A 504 -38.45 18.94 -14.55
N GLU A 505 -37.21 18.95 -15.04
CA GLU A 505 -36.41 17.79 -15.40
C GLU A 505 -35.11 17.85 -14.61
N ASP A 506 -34.86 16.83 -13.80
CA ASP A 506 -33.74 16.72 -12.89
C ASP A 506 -32.93 15.46 -13.22
N THR A 507 -31.77 15.65 -13.82
CA THR A 507 -30.81 14.58 -14.10
C THR A 507 -29.64 14.72 -13.14
N LEU A 508 -29.31 13.63 -12.44
CA LEU A 508 -28.24 13.55 -11.45
C LEU A 508 -27.32 12.40 -11.82
N ASN A 509 -26.02 12.67 -11.95
CA ASN A 509 -24.99 11.68 -12.23
C ASN A 509 -23.99 11.60 -11.08
N LEU A 510 -24.18 10.64 -10.17
CA LEU A 510 -23.30 10.42 -9.04
C LEU A 510 -22.05 9.61 -9.42
N SER A 511 -21.92 9.16 -10.67
CA SER A 511 -20.83 8.26 -11.08
C SER A 511 -19.45 8.89 -10.90
N GLY A 512 -19.32 10.21 -11.11
CA GLY A 512 -18.06 10.95 -10.88
C GLY A 512 -17.70 11.04 -9.39
N PHE A 513 -18.71 11.28 -8.55
CA PHE A 513 -18.53 11.37 -7.09
C PHE A 513 -18.17 10.01 -6.49
N LEU A 514 -18.96 8.97 -6.83
CA LEU A 514 -18.82 7.60 -6.32
C LEU A 514 -17.64 6.86 -6.95
N LYS A 515 -17.25 7.20 -8.18
CA LYS A 515 -16.28 6.44 -8.99
C LYS A 515 -16.65 4.94 -9.01
N GLY A 516 -15.85 4.12 -8.33
CA GLY A 516 -16.02 2.66 -8.20
C GLY A 516 -16.95 2.23 -7.06
N SER A 517 -17.20 3.08 -6.06
CA SER A 517 -18.00 2.75 -4.88
C SER A 517 -19.46 2.45 -5.26
N GLN A 518 -20.08 1.54 -4.52
CA GLN A 518 -21.50 1.23 -4.59
C GLN A 518 -22.27 1.95 -3.47
N ILE A 519 -23.60 1.93 -3.58
CA ILE A 519 -24.50 2.41 -2.53
C ILE A 519 -25.36 1.24 -2.07
N LYS A 520 -25.23 0.85 -0.80
CA LYS A 520 -25.80 -0.41 -0.29
C LYS A 520 -27.33 -0.39 -0.17
N ASN A 521 -27.90 0.71 0.30
CA ASN A 521 -29.34 0.91 0.51
C ASN A 521 -30.02 1.71 -0.61
N GLY A 522 -29.24 2.11 -1.63
CA GLY A 522 -29.72 2.88 -2.77
C GLY A 522 -29.73 4.40 -2.55
N ILE A 523 -30.22 5.09 -3.57
CA ILE A 523 -30.39 6.54 -3.61
C ILE A 523 -31.87 6.84 -3.43
N HIS A 524 -32.23 7.62 -2.42
CA HIS A 524 -33.59 8.09 -2.21
C HIS A 524 -33.71 9.53 -2.67
N TYR A 525 -34.65 9.78 -3.58
CA TYR A 525 -34.87 11.08 -4.16
C TYR A 525 -36.24 11.63 -3.74
N LYS A 526 -36.26 12.91 -3.37
CA LYS A 526 -37.47 13.64 -3.02
C LYS A 526 -37.49 14.99 -3.73
N LEU A 527 -38.58 15.29 -4.43
CA LEU A 527 -38.86 16.59 -5.03
C LEU A 527 -40.14 17.17 -4.44
N SER A 528 -40.06 18.31 -3.76
CA SER A 528 -41.24 19.00 -3.21
C SER A 528 -41.49 20.32 -3.91
N TYR A 529 -42.76 20.61 -4.18
CA TYR A 529 -43.22 21.92 -4.61
C TYR A 529 -43.80 22.70 -3.43
N SER A 530 -43.94 24.01 -3.61
CA SER A 530 -44.70 24.86 -2.70
C SER A 530 -46.10 24.31 -2.37
N LYS A 531 -46.57 24.59 -1.16
CA LYS A 531 -47.90 24.14 -0.69
C LYS A 531 -49.02 24.53 -1.66
N GLY A 532 -49.91 23.57 -1.95
CA GLY A 532 -51.09 23.75 -2.80
C GLY A 532 -50.91 23.28 -4.24
N PHE A 533 -49.68 22.95 -4.65
CA PHE A 533 -49.43 22.20 -5.88
C PHE A 533 -49.84 20.73 -5.73
N LYS A 534 -50.27 20.13 -6.84
CA LYS A 534 -50.40 18.69 -7.03
C LYS A 534 -49.35 18.26 -8.05
N ALA A 535 -48.40 17.44 -7.61
CA ALA A 535 -47.29 16.98 -8.42
C ALA A 535 -47.57 15.60 -9.04
N ALA A 536 -46.96 15.33 -10.19
CA ALA A 536 -46.98 14.04 -10.86
C ALA A 536 -45.70 13.83 -11.68
N PHE A 537 -45.25 12.57 -11.77
CA PHE A 537 -44.24 12.17 -12.73
C PHE A 537 -44.82 12.17 -14.15
N THR A 538 -44.00 12.54 -15.15
CA THR A 538 -44.44 12.62 -16.56
C THR A 538 -44.08 11.41 -17.42
N GLU A 539 -43.18 10.52 -16.98
CA GLU A 539 -42.78 9.32 -17.72
C GLU A 539 -43.03 8.02 -16.93
N ASN A 540 -43.03 6.89 -17.63
CA ASN A 540 -43.10 5.55 -17.02
C ASN A 540 -41.75 5.25 -16.39
N ASN A 541 -41.65 5.62 -15.13
CA ASN A 541 -40.46 5.55 -14.31
C ASN A 541 -40.05 4.10 -14.03
N THR A 542 -38.81 3.74 -14.35
CA THR A 542 -38.15 2.48 -13.93
C THR A 542 -37.63 2.56 -12.48
N PHE A 543 -38.23 3.43 -11.64
CA PHE A 543 -37.81 3.64 -10.26
C PHE A 543 -38.54 2.69 -9.31
N GLU A 544 -37.89 2.40 -8.19
CA GLU A 544 -38.52 1.71 -7.07
C GLU A 544 -39.23 2.73 -6.18
N ASP A 545 -40.30 2.30 -5.50
CA ASP A 545 -41.06 3.10 -4.52
C ASP A 545 -41.48 4.50 -5.00
N ALA A 546 -41.77 4.63 -6.30
CA ALA A 546 -42.22 5.89 -6.88
C ALA A 546 -43.61 6.27 -6.35
N ALA A 547 -43.70 7.39 -5.63
CA ALA A 547 -44.93 7.88 -5.04
C ALA A 547 -45.11 9.39 -5.27
N ALA A 548 -46.37 9.81 -5.35
CA ALA A 548 -46.78 11.20 -5.42
C ALA A 548 -47.81 11.48 -4.33
N ASP A 549 -47.47 12.36 -3.38
CA ASP A 549 -48.36 12.79 -2.30
C ASP A 549 -48.46 14.31 -2.28
N GLY A 550 -49.60 14.83 -2.76
CA GLY A 550 -49.86 16.26 -2.84
C GLY A 550 -48.76 17.00 -3.62
N PRO A 551 -47.96 17.87 -2.97
CA PRO A 551 -46.89 18.61 -3.64
C PRO A 551 -45.55 17.85 -3.68
N THR A 552 -45.46 16.62 -3.19
CA THR A 552 -44.17 15.91 -3.06
C THR A 552 -44.15 14.65 -3.93
N LEU A 553 -43.01 14.44 -4.58
CA LEU A 553 -42.66 13.24 -5.34
C LEU A 553 -41.49 12.56 -4.64
N THR A 554 -41.55 11.23 -4.50
CA THR A 554 -40.45 10.41 -3.97
C THR A 554 -40.19 9.22 -4.88
N CYS A 555 -38.93 8.81 -5.00
CA CYS A 555 -38.56 7.56 -5.66
C CYS A 555 -37.21 7.06 -5.15
N SER A 556 -36.86 5.81 -5.48
CA SER A 556 -35.58 5.21 -5.10
C SER A 556 -34.96 4.47 -6.28
N THR A 557 -33.63 4.39 -6.29
CA THR A 557 -32.86 3.73 -7.35
C THR A 557 -31.50 3.27 -6.85
N PHE A 558 -30.98 2.17 -7.39
CA PHE A 558 -29.58 1.78 -7.22
C PHE A 558 -28.69 2.28 -8.38
N ASN A 559 -29.28 2.82 -9.45
CA ASN A 559 -28.53 3.38 -10.56
C ASN A 559 -27.85 4.69 -10.14
N LYS A 560 -26.55 4.80 -10.39
CA LYS A 560 -25.74 6.01 -10.15
C LYS A 560 -26.19 7.24 -10.97
N VAL A 561 -27.03 7.01 -11.99
CA VAL A 561 -27.66 8.05 -12.80
C VAL A 561 -29.17 8.01 -12.59
N LEU A 562 -29.73 9.13 -12.18
CA LEU A 562 -31.16 9.34 -11.98
C LEU A 562 -31.65 10.45 -12.93
N SER A 563 -32.82 10.27 -13.55
CA SER A 563 -33.44 11.31 -14.38
C SER A 563 -34.94 11.39 -14.10
N VAL A 564 -35.37 12.42 -13.39
CA VAL A 564 -36.76 12.62 -12.96
C VAL A 564 -37.39 13.75 -13.75
N LYS A 565 -38.49 13.46 -14.44
CA LYS A 565 -39.35 14.47 -15.06
C LYS A 565 -40.65 14.60 -14.30
N SER A 566 -41.02 15.84 -14.00
CA SER A 566 -42.08 16.17 -13.07
C SER A 566 -42.92 17.34 -13.59
N THR A 567 -44.20 17.28 -13.28
CA THR A 567 -45.15 18.38 -13.49
C THR A 567 -45.90 18.66 -12.20
N ALA A 568 -46.24 19.92 -11.98
CA ALA A 568 -47.05 20.32 -10.84
C ALA A 568 -48.05 21.40 -11.21
N GLU A 569 -49.28 21.28 -10.70
CA GLU A 569 -50.35 22.24 -10.93
C GLU A 569 -50.99 22.75 -9.64
N LYS A 570 -51.28 24.06 -9.58
CA LYS A 570 -52.13 24.65 -8.54
C LYS A 570 -53.13 25.63 -9.13
N ASN A 571 -54.22 25.88 -8.44
CA ASN A 571 -55.19 26.91 -8.84
C ASN A 571 -54.55 28.31 -8.75
N ASN A 572 -54.73 29.11 -9.78
CA ASN A 572 -54.32 30.52 -9.78
C ASN A 572 -55.40 31.37 -9.09
N LEU A 573 -55.36 31.45 -7.77
CA LEU A 573 -56.40 32.15 -7.00
C LEU A 573 -56.51 33.63 -7.39
N GLU A 574 -55.40 34.31 -7.67
CA GLU A 574 -55.38 35.71 -8.11
C GLU A 574 -56.00 35.88 -9.50
N GLY A 575 -55.65 35.00 -10.44
CA GLY A 575 -56.25 34.97 -11.78
C GLY A 575 -57.75 34.69 -11.73
N ILE A 576 -58.18 33.74 -10.92
CA ILE A 576 -59.60 33.41 -10.70
C ILE A 576 -60.34 34.60 -10.07
N LEU A 577 -59.75 35.28 -9.08
CA LEU A 577 -60.33 36.46 -8.45
C LEU A 577 -60.48 37.63 -9.44
N ILE A 578 -59.45 37.91 -10.22
CA ILE A 578 -59.49 38.95 -11.27
C ILE A 578 -60.57 38.63 -12.30
N PHE A 579 -60.69 37.37 -12.71
CA PHE A 579 -61.72 36.94 -13.64
C PHE A 579 -63.13 37.03 -13.04
N ALA A 580 -63.30 36.65 -11.77
CA ALA A 580 -64.56 36.78 -11.06
C ALA A 580 -64.99 38.26 -10.92
N LEU A 581 -64.05 39.16 -10.60
CA LEU A 581 -64.29 40.60 -10.54
C LEU A 581 -64.63 41.18 -11.92
N TRP A 582 -63.98 40.68 -12.97
CA TRP A 582 -64.30 41.04 -14.36
C TRP A 582 -65.74 40.65 -14.73
N ILE A 583 -66.16 39.41 -14.45
CA ILE A 583 -67.54 38.97 -14.68
C ILE A 583 -68.54 39.77 -13.83
N ALA A 584 -68.26 39.96 -12.54
CA ALA A 584 -69.15 40.68 -11.63
C ALA A 584 -69.35 42.14 -12.07
N SER A 585 -68.28 42.81 -12.54
CA SER A 585 -68.36 44.17 -13.07
C SER A 585 -69.17 44.24 -14.37
N LEU A 586 -69.01 43.26 -15.28
CA LEU A 586 -69.81 43.16 -16.50
C LEU A 586 -71.30 42.96 -16.20
N ILE A 587 -71.64 42.04 -15.27
CA ILE A 587 -73.02 41.81 -14.84
C ILE A 587 -73.61 43.08 -14.23
N CYS A 588 -72.87 43.78 -13.36
CA CYS A 588 -73.29 45.06 -12.80
C CYS A 588 -73.58 46.10 -13.88
N ILE A 589 -72.72 46.23 -14.90
CA ILE A 589 -72.95 47.14 -16.03
C ILE A 589 -74.25 46.80 -16.76
N VAL A 590 -74.44 45.53 -17.13
CA VAL A 590 -75.63 45.07 -17.86
C VAL A 590 -76.91 45.28 -17.04
N VAL A 591 -76.90 44.91 -15.76
CA VAL A 591 -78.06 45.08 -14.87
C VAL A 591 -78.40 46.56 -14.69
N ILE A 592 -77.41 47.43 -14.48
CA ILE A 592 -77.66 48.88 -14.32
C ILE A 592 -78.14 49.50 -15.64
N LEU A 593 -77.64 49.06 -16.80
CA LEU A 593 -78.13 49.50 -18.10
C LEU A 593 -79.57 49.06 -18.35
N LEU A 594 -79.92 47.80 -18.04
CA LEU A 594 -81.29 47.28 -18.15
C LEU A 594 -82.25 48.05 -17.23
N LEU A 595 -81.85 48.32 -15.98
CA LEU A 595 -82.67 49.07 -15.01
C LEU A 595 -82.85 50.55 -15.34
N ASN A 596 -82.08 51.10 -16.29
CA ASN A 596 -82.20 52.49 -16.74
C ASN A 596 -82.53 52.60 -18.24
N ILE A 597 -82.91 51.49 -18.90
CA ILE A 597 -83.06 51.42 -20.36
C ILE A 597 -84.14 52.38 -20.89
N GLU A 598 -85.26 52.51 -20.18
CA GLU A 598 -86.35 53.44 -20.55
C GLU A 598 -85.90 54.91 -20.50
N HIS A 599 -85.12 55.27 -19.48
CA HIS A 599 -84.59 56.63 -19.35
C HIS A 599 -83.51 56.93 -20.38
N ILE A 600 -82.66 55.96 -20.72
CA ILE A 600 -81.63 56.09 -21.75
C ILE A 600 -82.28 56.21 -23.14
N ILE A 601 -83.30 55.40 -23.44
CA ILE A 601 -84.04 55.46 -24.72
C ILE A 601 -84.75 56.82 -24.88
N ASN A 602 -85.40 57.33 -23.84
CA ASN A 602 -86.04 58.65 -23.85
C ASN A 602 -85.03 59.81 -24.05
N LEU A 603 -83.79 59.65 -23.56
CA LEU A 603 -82.72 60.64 -23.74
C LEU A 603 -82.16 60.64 -25.17
N VAL A 604 -82.15 59.47 -25.85
CA VAL A 604 -81.65 59.31 -27.22
C VAL A 604 -82.71 59.67 -28.27
N SER A 605 -84.01 59.45 -28.00
CA SER A 605 -85.08 59.77 -28.96
C SER A 605 -85.37 61.28 -29.03
N ASN A 606 -85.21 62.01 -27.93
CA ASN A 606 -85.39 63.46 -27.89
C ASN A 606 -84.05 64.16 -28.15
N LYS A 607 -83.80 64.60 -29.40
CA LYS A 607 -82.61 65.36 -29.84
C LYS A 607 -82.42 66.76 -29.20
N LYS A 608 -82.72 66.95 -27.91
CA LYS A 608 -82.37 68.15 -27.13
C LYS A 608 -81.67 67.72 -25.84
N ILE A 609 -80.34 67.82 -25.86
CA ILE A 609 -79.49 67.61 -24.69
C ILE A 609 -79.55 68.88 -23.84
N ASP A 610 -80.59 69.02 -23.02
CA ASP A 610 -80.56 69.92 -21.86
C ASP A 610 -80.33 69.08 -20.60
N ILE A 611 -79.06 69.02 -20.20
CA ILE A 611 -78.54 68.11 -19.16
C ILE A 611 -78.93 68.58 -17.76
N SER A 612 -79.35 69.85 -17.63
CA SER A 612 -79.57 70.52 -16.34
C SER A 612 -80.83 70.06 -15.58
N GLY A 613 -81.79 69.42 -16.27
CA GLY A 613 -83.08 69.00 -15.71
C GLY A 613 -83.33 67.49 -15.62
N SER A 614 -82.39 66.63 -16.05
CA SER A 614 -82.69 65.19 -16.19
C SER A 614 -82.78 64.46 -14.84
N GLU A 615 -83.83 63.64 -14.66
CA GLU A 615 -84.05 62.81 -13.46
C GLU A 615 -82.93 61.79 -13.20
N LEU A 616 -82.07 61.56 -14.20
CA LEU A 616 -80.92 60.66 -14.13
C LEU A 616 -79.89 61.06 -13.06
N PHE A 617 -79.80 62.37 -12.74
CA PHE A 617 -78.80 62.91 -11.81
C PHE A 617 -79.35 63.24 -10.41
N LYS A 618 -80.55 62.77 -10.05
CA LYS A 618 -81.16 63.00 -8.73
C LYS A 618 -81.49 61.68 -8.00
N GLY A 619 -81.38 61.69 -6.67
CA GLY A 619 -81.84 60.60 -5.78
C GLY A 619 -81.24 59.22 -6.08
N LYS A 620 -82.11 58.22 -6.29
CA LYS A 620 -81.74 56.81 -6.51
C LYS A 620 -81.04 56.58 -7.87
N HIS A 621 -81.26 57.44 -8.86
CA HIS A 621 -80.67 57.32 -10.19
C HIS A 621 -79.21 57.79 -10.23
N LEU A 622 -78.87 58.85 -9.48
CA LEU A 622 -77.47 59.27 -9.33
C LEU A 622 -76.61 58.17 -8.70
N ARG A 623 -77.12 57.49 -7.67
CA ARG A 623 -76.42 56.34 -7.05
C ARG A 623 -76.20 55.19 -8.04
N ARG A 624 -77.17 54.91 -8.91
CA ARG A 624 -77.05 53.90 -9.99
C ARG A 624 -76.02 54.32 -11.04
N LEU A 625 -75.98 55.60 -11.42
CA LEU A 625 -75.01 56.13 -12.36
C LEU A 625 -73.58 56.11 -11.79
N THR A 626 -73.40 56.46 -10.51
CA THR A 626 -72.10 56.33 -9.83
C THR A 626 -71.65 54.87 -9.77
N ALA A 627 -72.55 53.94 -9.44
CA ALA A 627 -72.25 52.51 -9.45
C ALA A 627 -71.90 51.99 -10.87
N LEU A 628 -72.54 52.52 -11.91
CA LEU A 628 -72.20 52.21 -13.30
C LEU A 628 -70.78 52.67 -13.66
N ILE A 629 -70.42 53.90 -13.30
CA ILE A 629 -69.07 54.44 -13.55
C ILE A 629 -68.02 53.60 -12.83
N VAL A 630 -68.24 53.26 -11.55
CA VAL A 630 -67.32 52.39 -10.79
C VAL A 630 -67.22 51.01 -11.43
N ALA A 631 -68.34 50.41 -11.83
CA ALA A 631 -68.33 49.10 -12.50
C ALA A 631 -67.58 49.15 -13.84
N ILE A 632 -67.73 50.21 -14.64
CA ILE A 632 -66.98 50.41 -15.88
C ILE A 632 -65.48 50.55 -15.60
N VAL A 633 -65.09 51.34 -14.61
CA VAL A 633 -63.66 51.51 -14.24
C VAL A 633 -63.07 50.17 -13.78
N CYS A 634 -63.76 49.43 -12.91
CA CYS A 634 -63.33 48.09 -12.50
C CYS A 634 -63.24 47.12 -13.69
N PHE A 635 -64.22 47.14 -14.59
CA PHE A 635 -64.22 46.29 -15.79
C PHE A 635 -63.01 46.60 -16.69
N VAL A 636 -62.73 47.88 -16.96
CA VAL A 636 -61.59 48.30 -17.78
C VAL A 636 -60.26 47.90 -17.14
N LEU A 637 -60.09 48.16 -15.83
CA LEU A 637 -58.87 47.80 -15.10
C LEU A 637 -58.63 46.27 -15.10
N MET A 638 -59.66 45.48 -14.83
CA MET A 638 -59.55 44.01 -14.83
C MET A 638 -59.34 43.47 -16.25
N THR A 639 -59.95 44.08 -17.27
CA THR A 639 -59.73 43.73 -18.69
C THR A 639 -58.27 43.96 -19.08
N ILE A 640 -57.70 45.10 -18.71
CA ILE A 640 -56.27 45.42 -18.94
C ILE A 640 -55.40 44.36 -18.26
N ARG A 641 -55.66 44.05 -16.98
CA ARG A 641 -54.91 43.02 -16.24
C ARG A 641 -55.00 41.63 -16.89
N LEU A 642 -56.18 41.19 -17.33
CA LEU A 642 -56.39 39.91 -18.02
C LEU A 642 -55.68 39.87 -19.38
N ILE A 643 -55.75 40.95 -20.18
CA ILE A 643 -55.10 41.05 -21.50
C ILE A 643 -53.58 40.98 -21.34
N PHE A 644 -53.02 41.71 -20.38
CA PHE A 644 -51.58 41.68 -20.10
C PHE A 644 -51.16 40.49 -19.22
N ARG A 645 -52.11 39.62 -18.85
CA ARG A 645 -51.89 38.44 -17.99
C ARG A 645 -51.16 38.77 -16.69
N ILE A 646 -51.49 39.93 -16.12
CA ILE A 646 -51.00 40.39 -14.82
C ILE A 646 -52.03 39.94 -13.79
N TYR A 647 -51.78 38.75 -13.26
CA TYR A 647 -52.55 38.17 -12.16
C TYR A 647 -51.85 38.44 -10.85
#